data_AF-A0A0P6X8J3-F1
#
_entry.id   AF-A0A0P6X8J3-F1
#
_cell.length_a   1.000
_cell.length_b   1.000
_cell.length_c   1.000
_cell.angle_alpha   90.00
_cell.angle_beta   90.00
_cell.angle_gamma   90.00
#
_symmetry.space_group_name_H-M   'P 1'
#
loop_
_entity.id
_entity.type
_entity.pdbx_description
1 polymer ?
#
loop_
_entity_poly.entity_id
_entity_poly.type
_entity_poly.pdbx_seq_one_letter_code
_entity_poly.pdbx_strand_id
1 'polypeptide(L)'
;MQSRFTSMRWLLAAVLVWVSFLPQFPVQAQSEPPGGEMDAEAVFYPDPGAFFTADGMTYAFTPADCNPLADGEQPCDNPLQAAANALLGLNLTPVGGKIYIGAGVYDLEGAADPGPHWVINGTGWTSLPSKLTLVGMGSAVGSPMSTELRGIVNLTNLGSVTVSNLLIRSGGLVTSNMTGTLNLERVQVMDGPANCVFIGSQQGAVTAAQVVINGCGAIGIFAEATGGLKMTASHITGAGGSGINLIVGNTVTMLNVSSSSNVGDGLYLVGMPDTAPRVSLTAVSTVRNQEEGAQVITRGAVSVDRSVFVGNAGVGLLVDNSGPDISQPVTVLRSQFLRNAASANIYSSGRILMDGIRSEANSDYPNIVLNNSWGTQPIQFTNRFGPNVLANNEGTVSLFTQGQATVTGVSAVHSQGIDIGASNGSVTVSRVRITASQSAPGLAINSGGRTTLADVQVNRTNSVGITVLASNENAPMRILRTQSNGNSGPGFSLNNPGRVQISQVEASNNGAYGMLLSSTPSQPKGWWVTVQQSSFNYNKPGFGLNIGSTGGVQMKKISASNNGAQGARVEIPTSANFQMSGKPGDNVFQGNGGAGLSVAGVGKLVLAGVDASYNTAMGVEAAATLPQDFLLTNVQANANGVVGLSLNTAGTMLLKNVAADANNVTGLSAVNPYTADTRQGVTLLSSHFDINQIFGAQIVTNGPVLLNGVSASYTRERFGLQVIYSNPEVPVEKVEFLSTLGKNYFDGNGSNGLLVLGAKSFTGSYVSVRNNGQFIATPGMGVSGVDAPVTLTCAVVTGNPADGIQVSIGAALLKIVNGMVEGNARLDPDLFQNVRLNDPGTTLDLKPGVCSGW
;
A
#
# COMPACT_ATOMS: atom_id res chain seq x y z
N MET A 1 -35.53 -4.27 -32.36
CA MET A 1 -36.32 -3.89 -31.16
C MET A 1 -35.87 -4.58 -29.87
N GLN A 2 -35.45 -5.86 -29.90
CA GLN A 2 -34.99 -6.58 -28.69
C GLN A 2 -33.69 -6.05 -28.05
N SER A 3 -32.73 -5.47 -28.81
CA SER A 3 -31.49 -4.92 -28.23
C SER A 3 -31.68 -3.60 -27.46
N ARG A 4 -32.76 -2.85 -27.74
CA ARG A 4 -33.10 -1.62 -27.01
C ARG A 4 -33.76 -1.92 -25.66
N PHE A 5 -34.43 -3.07 -25.52
CA PHE A 5 -35.02 -3.49 -24.24
C PHE A 5 -34.00 -4.07 -23.27
N THR A 6 -32.93 -4.71 -23.76
CA THR A 6 -31.83 -5.18 -22.91
C THR A 6 -30.96 -4.02 -22.42
N SER A 7 -30.58 -3.06 -23.27
CA SER A 7 -29.82 -1.87 -22.83
C SER A 7 -30.61 -1.01 -21.84
N MET A 8 -31.92 -0.88 -22.03
CA MET A 8 -32.79 -0.14 -21.10
C MET A 8 -33.00 -0.90 -19.77
N ARG A 9 -32.99 -2.24 -19.77
CA ARG A 9 -32.94 -3.06 -18.55
C ARG A 9 -31.61 -2.97 -17.81
N TRP A 10 -30.48 -2.88 -18.52
CA TRP A 10 -29.16 -2.67 -17.91
C TRP A 10 -29.01 -1.24 -17.36
N LEU A 11 -29.59 -0.23 -18.02
CA LEU A 11 -29.68 1.14 -17.50
C LEU A 11 -30.61 1.23 -16.29
N LEU A 12 -31.78 0.59 -16.32
CA LEU A 12 -32.68 0.53 -15.17
C LEU A 12 -32.07 -0.27 -14.00
N ALA A 13 -31.35 -1.36 -14.27
CA ALA A 13 -30.63 -2.10 -13.23
C ALA A 13 -29.44 -1.32 -12.68
N ALA A 14 -28.70 -0.57 -13.51
CA ALA A 14 -27.63 0.31 -13.07
C ALA A 14 -28.16 1.49 -12.24
N VAL A 15 -29.30 2.07 -12.62
CA VAL A 15 -30.00 3.12 -11.86
C VAL A 15 -30.60 2.56 -10.55
N LEU A 16 -31.18 1.36 -10.56
CA LEU A 16 -31.68 0.70 -9.34
C LEU A 16 -30.55 0.29 -8.40
N VAL A 17 -29.38 -0.11 -8.91
CA VAL A 17 -28.16 -0.35 -8.10
C VAL A 17 -27.62 0.98 -7.57
N TRP A 18 -27.58 2.05 -8.37
CA TRP A 18 -27.21 3.40 -7.91
C TRP A 18 -28.15 3.94 -6.82
N VAL A 19 -29.45 3.68 -6.94
CA VAL A 19 -30.47 4.11 -5.97
C VAL A 19 -30.50 3.20 -4.74
N SER A 20 -30.14 1.91 -4.85
CA SER A 20 -30.03 0.99 -3.71
C SER A 20 -28.72 1.11 -2.91
N PHE A 21 -27.71 1.81 -3.46
CA PHE A 21 -26.46 2.15 -2.77
C PHE A 21 -26.43 3.59 -2.23
N LEU A 22 -27.46 4.39 -2.48
CA LEU A 22 -27.72 5.57 -1.66
C LEU A 22 -28.05 5.05 -0.25
N PRO A 23 -27.30 5.43 0.80
CA PRO A 23 -27.77 5.15 2.13
C PRO A 23 -29.14 5.82 2.28
N GLN A 24 -30.19 5.02 2.45
CA GLN A 24 -31.45 5.48 2.99
C GLN A 24 -31.19 5.93 4.43
N PHE A 25 -30.75 7.17 4.61
CA PHE A 25 -30.92 7.86 5.87
C PHE A 25 -31.87 9.02 5.62
N PRO A 26 -32.94 9.14 6.40
CA PRO A 26 -33.75 10.32 6.33
C PRO A 26 -32.86 11.47 6.80
N VAL A 27 -32.43 12.33 5.89
CA VAL A 27 -32.33 13.76 6.22
C VAL A 27 -33.77 14.19 6.46
N GLN A 28 -34.37 13.75 7.56
CA GLN A 28 -35.51 14.45 8.09
C GLN A 28 -34.88 15.69 8.68
N ALA A 29 -34.90 16.78 7.89
CA ALA A 29 -34.96 18.10 8.47
C ALA A 29 -36.08 18.02 9.49
N GLN A 30 -35.72 17.88 10.77
CA GLN A 30 -36.71 17.86 11.82
C GLN A 30 -37.23 19.29 11.85
N SER A 31 -38.39 19.51 11.21
CA SER A 31 -39.01 20.83 11.12
C SER A 31 -39.51 21.29 12.48
N GLU A 32 -39.64 20.37 13.45
CA GLU A 32 -40.07 20.65 14.81
C GLU A 32 -39.42 19.70 15.83
N PRO A 33 -39.06 20.19 17.03
CA PRO A 33 -38.74 19.33 18.19
C PRO A 33 -39.90 18.36 18.49
N PRO A 34 -39.63 17.13 18.94
CA PRO A 34 -40.69 16.24 19.44
C PRO A 34 -41.49 16.94 20.55
N GLY A 35 -42.82 16.77 20.56
CA GLY A 35 -43.68 17.35 21.60
C GLY A 35 -43.19 16.96 23.00
N GLY A 36 -42.79 17.96 23.78
CA GLY A 36 -42.43 17.80 25.19
C GLY A 36 -43.66 18.04 26.09
N GLU A 37 -43.67 17.45 27.28
CA GLU A 37 -44.67 17.80 28.30
C GLU A 37 -44.62 19.32 28.55
N MET A 38 -45.78 19.97 28.47
CA MET A 38 -45.94 21.35 28.94
C MET A 38 -45.65 21.37 30.45
N ASP A 39 -44.93 22.38 30.92
CA ASP A 39 -44.78 22.60 32.37
C ASP A 39 -46.20 22.72 32.96
N ALA A 40 -46.52 21.91 33.98
CA ALA A 40 -47.86 21.85 34.56
C ALA A 40 -48.30 23.23 35.11
N GLU A 41 -47.34 24.08 35.50
CA GLU A 41 -47.58 25.47 35.92
C GLU A 41 -47.87 26.41 34.74
N ALA A 42 -47.41 26.09 33.52
CA ALA A 42 -47.63 26.90 32.32
C ALA A 42 -49.06 26.78 31.76
N VAL A 43 -49.74 25.65 32.01
CA VAL A 43 -51.12 25.37 31.57
C VAL A 43 -52.13 26.39 32.10
N PHE A 44 -51.81 27.08 33.20
CA PHE A 44 -52.67 28.09 33.83
C PHE A 44 -52.62 29.46 33.13
N TYR A 45 -51.77 29.66 32.12
CA TYR A 45 -51.57 30.96 31.45
C TYR A 45 -51.74 30.86 29.91
N PRO A 46 -52.96 30.57 29.41
CA PRO A 46 -53.19 30.36 27.98
C PRO A 46 -53.21 31.66 27.16
N ASP A 47 -53.47 32.81 27.79
CA ASP A 47 -53.63 34.09 27.11
C ASP A 47 -52.28 34.71 26.70
N PRO A 48 -52.18 35.40 25.54
CA PRO A 48 -50.97 36.11 25.16
C PRO A 48 -50.53 37.10 26.23
N GLY A 49 -49.28 37.00 26.68
CA GLY A 49 -48.75 37.82 27.77
C GLY A 49 -47.53 37.20 28.45
N ALA A 50 -46.96 37.95 29.38
CA ALA A 50 -45.90 37.51 30.29
C ALA A 50 -46.43 37.39 31.72
N PHE A 51 -46.14 36.25 32.37
CA PHE A 51 -46.66 35.91 33.69
C PHE A 51 -45.54 35.45 34.62
N PHE A 52 -45.51 36.00 35.83
CA PHE A 52 -44.59 35.57 36.87
C PHE A 52 -45.16 35.87 38.27
N THR A 53 -44.62 35.22 39.28
CA THR A 53 -44.92 35.55 40.69
C THR A 53 -43.67 36.13 41.35
N ALA A 54 -43.80 37.21 42.09
CA ALA A 54 -42.73 37.82 42.89
C ALA A 54 -43.33 38.36 44.19
N ASP A 55 -42.61 38.19 45.31
CA ASP A 55 -43.04 38.66 46.64
C ASP A 55 -44.47 38.25 47.07
N GLY A 56 -44.92 37.08 46.62
CA GLY A 56 -46.25 36.54 46.91
C GLY A 56 -47.40 37.09 46.04
N MET A 57 -47.09 37.96 45.07
CA MET A 57 -48.03 38.52 44.10
C MET A 57 -47.79 37.94 42.71
N THR A 58 -48.87 37.60 42.01
CA THR A 58 -48.83 37.19 40.60
C THR A 58 -49.01 38.42 39.72
N TYR A 59 -48.08 38.59 38.77
CA TYR A 59 -48.11 39.64 37.78
C TYR A 59 -48.48 39.03 36.43
N ALA A 60 -49.45 39.64 35.76
CA ALA A 60 -49.91 39.26 34.44
C ALA A 60 -49.86 40.49 33.52
N PHE A 61 -48.94 40.48 32.57
CA PHE A 61 -48.82 41.52 31.56
C PHE A 61 -49.41 40.98 30.26
N THR A 62 -50.55 41.51 29.85
CA THR A 62 -51.26 41.07 28.64
C THR A 62 -51.42 42.26 27.68
N PRO A 63 -51.72 42.06 26.40
CA PRO A 63 -52.01 43.17 25.48
C PRO A 63 -53.14 44.11 25.98
N ALA A 64 -54.06 43.59 26.80
CA ALA A 64 -55.14 44.39 27.40
C ALA A 64 -54.65 45.23 28.59
N ASP A 65 -53.65 44.73 29.33
CA ASP A 65 -53.11 45.41 30.50
C ASP A 65 -51.60 45.11 30.67
N CYS A 66 -50.79 46.10 30.29
CA CYS A 66 -49.34 46.09 30.38
C CYS A 66 -48.82 46.81 31.62
N ASN A 67 -49.69 47.32 32.49
CA ASN A 67 -49.31 47.87 33.78
C ASN A 67 -50.34 47.49 34.85
N PRO A 68 -50.31 46.23 35.31
CA PRO A 68 -51.29 45.70 36.28
C PRO A 68 -51.19 46.33 37.68
N LEU A 69 -50.30 47.32 37.86
CA LEU A 69 -50.14 48.10 39.08
C LEU A 69 -50.84 49.47 39.01
N ALA A 70 -51.25 49.90 37.82
CA ALA A 70 -52.09 51.08 37.64
C ALA A 70 -53.58 50.67 37.67
N ASP A 71 -54.43 51.59 38.14
CA ASP A 71 -55.87 51.36 38.13
C ASP A 71 -56.41 51.36 36.69
N GLY A 72 -57.06 50.26 36.30
CA GLY A 72 -57.71 50.08 34.99
C GLY A 72 -56.80 49.56 33.89
N GLU A 73 -57.39 49.00 32.82
CA GLU A 73 -56.67 48.40 31.69
C GLU A 73 -55.72 49.41 31.02
N GLN A 74 -54.42 49.08 30.99
CA GLN A 74 -53.38 49.86 30.31
C GLN A 74 -52.89 49.10 29.06
N PRO A 75 -53.58 49.20 27.91
CA PRO A 75 -53.24 48.40 26.73
C PRO A 75 -51.88 48.81 26.15
N CYS A 76 -51.12 47.83 25.64
CA CYS A 76 -49.88 48.07 24.90
C CYS A 76 -49.65 47.00 23.83
N ASP A 77 -48.73 47.25 22.91
CA ASP A 77 -48.42 46.32 21.81
C ASP A 77 -47.24 45.38 22.13
N ASN A 78 -46.50 45.63 23.21
CA ASN A 78 -45.43 44.74 23.69
C ASN A 78 -45.50 44.44 25.20
N PRO A 79 -46.42 43.53 25.62
CA PRO A 79 -46.54 43.13 27.02
C PRO A 79 -45.28 42.44 27.58
N LEU A 80 -44.44 41.85 26.73
CA LEU A 80 -43.20 41.20 27.17
C LEU A 80 -42.16 42.23 27.63
N GLN A 81 -42.02 43.34 26.89
CA GLN A 81 -41.15 44.43 27.29
C GLN A 81 -41.72 45.19 28.50
N ALA A 82 -43.05 45.34 28.61
CA ALA A 82 -43.67 45.92 29.80
C ALA A 82 -43.37 45.10 31.06
N ALA A 83 -43.46 43.77 30.98
CA ALA A 83 -43.07 42.87 32.07
C ALA A 83 -41.59 43.00 32.43
N ALA A 84 -40.69 43.10 31.43
CA ALA A 84 -39.27 43.32 31.67
C ALA A 84 -39.01 44.67 32.37
N ASN A 85 -39.65 45.74 31.92
CA ASN A 85 -39.54 47.07 32.53
C ASN A 85 -40.02 47.07 33.99
N ALA A 86 -41.11 46.36 34.29
CA ALA A 86 -41.62 46.23 35.65
C ALA A 86 -40.67 45.43 36.56
N LEU A 87 -40.14 44.30 36.09
CA LEU A 87 -39.15 43.51 36.82
C LEU A 87 -37.93 44.33 37.21
N LEU A 88 -37.42 45.13 36.27
CA LEU A 88 -36.25 45.98 36.47
C LEU A 88 -36.58 47.21 37.35
N GLY A 89 -37.65 47.93 37.04
CA GLY A 89 -38.03 49.17 37.72
C GLY A 89 -38.44 48.97 39.17
N LEU A 90 -39.00 47.79 39.50
CA LEU A 90 -39.38 47.41 40.86
C LEU A 90 -38.34 46.51 41.54
N ASN A 91 -37.26 46.15 40.84
CA ASN A 91 -36.21 45.27 41.34
C ASN A 91 -36.75 43.91 41.85
N LEU A 92 -37.71 43.34 41.12
CA LEU A 92 -38.37 42.08 41.47
C LEU A 92 -37.57 40.87 40.99
N THR A 93 -37.55 39.80 41.80
CA THR A 93 -37.01 38.50 41.41
C THR A 93 -38.16 37.49 41.30
N PRO A 94 -38.42 36.92 40.11
CA PRO A 94 -39.45 35.91 39.96
C PRO A 94 -39.19 34.69 40.87
N VAL A 95 -40.23 34.18 41.49
CA VAL A 95 -40.20 32.93 42.26
C VAL A 95 -39.73 31.79 41.35
N GLY A 96 -38.70 31.07 41.78
CA GLY A 96 -38.05 30.03 40.96
C GLY A 96 -37.33 30.57 39.71
N GLY A 97 -37.25 31.90 39.54
CA GLY A 97 -36.66 32.56 38.39
C GLY A 97 -37.48 32.40 37.10
N LYS A 98 -38.76 32.04 37.14
CA LYS A 98 -39.54 31.72 35.92
C LYS A 98 -40.37 32.93 35.43
N ILE A 99 -40.39 33.11 34.11
CA ILE A 99 -41.34 33.95 33.38
C ILE A 99 -42.02 33.05 32.35
N TYR A 100 -43.32 32.90 32.47
CA TYR A 100 -44.16 32.18 31.52
C TYR A 100 -44.65 33.11 30.43
N ILE A 101 -44.64 32.63 29.19
CA ILE A 101 -45.08 33.38 28.02
C ILE A 101 -46.25 32.62 27.42
N GLY A 102 -47.42 33.25 27.38
CA GLY A 102 -48.64 32.65 26.84
C GLY A 102 -48.51 32.24 25.37
N ALA A 103 -49.40 31.35 24.93
CA ALA A 103 -49.50 30.99 23.52
C ALA A 103 -49.94 32.20 22.70
N GLY A 104 -49.38 32.37 21.51
CA GLY A 104 -49.71 33.50 20.64
C GLY A 104 -48.53 34.00 19.81
N VAL A 105 -48.83 34.94 18.92
CA VAL A 105 -47.87 35.62 18.06
C VAL A 105 -47.63 37.03 18.62
N TYR A 106 -46.37 37.36 18.89
CA TYR A 106 -45.95 38.64 19.42
C TYR A 106 -45.17 39.39 18.33
N ASP A 107 -45.74 40.44 17.75
CA ASP A 107 -45.06 41.31 16.79
C ASP A 107 -44.16 42.32 17.52
N LEU A 108 -42.94 41.89 17.84
CA LEU A 108 -42.00 42.69 18.61
C LEU A 108 -41.25 43.70 17.75
N GLU A 109 -41.09 43.46 16.45
CA GLU A 109 -40.39 44.38 15.55
C GLU A 109 -41.25 45.61 15.25
N GLY A 110 -42.57 45.44 15.07
CA GLY A 110 -43.51 46.53 14.82
C GLY A 110 -43.98 47.28 16.07
N ALA A 111 -43.67 46.80 17.28
CA ALA A 111 -44.16 47.37 18.53
C ALA A 111 -43.56 48.74 18.85
N ALA A 112 -44.39 49.67 19.32
CA ALA A 112 -44.01 51.03 19.68
C ALA A 112 -44.11 51.32 21.18
N ASP A 113 -44.90 50.55 21.96
CA ASP A 113 -45.17 50.82 23.37
C ASP A 113 -45.11 49.54 24.24
N PRO A 114 -44.16 49.42 25.19
CA PRO A 114 -43.13 50.40 25.58
C PRO A 114 -41.91 50.47 24.65
N GLY A 115 -41.94 49.77 23.53
CA GLY A 115 -40.90 49.80 22.49
C GLY A 115 -40.72 48.45 21.79
N PRO A 116 -39.88 48.40 20.73
CA PRO A 116 -39.66 47.18 19.97
C PRO A 116 -38.75 46.20 20.70
N HIS A 117 -38.81 44.94 20.27
CA HIS A 117 -38.03 43.81 20.77
C HIS A 117 -38.31 43.45 22.23
N TRP A 118 -37.73 42.34 22.69
CA TRP A 118 -37.79 41.96 24.10
C TRP A 118 -36.40 42.00 24.71
N VAL A 119 -36.14 43.01 25.54
CA VAL A 119 -34.85 43.33 26.11
C VAL A 119 -34.88 43.19 27.63
N ILE A 120 -34.04 42.29 28.15
CA ILE A 120 -33.80 42.13 29.58
C ILE A 120 -32.32 42.39 29.85
N ASN A 121 -32.03 43.44 30.62
CA ASN A 121 -30.67 43.81 30.99
C ASN A 121 -30.47 43.72 32.51
N GLY A 122 -29.60 42.80 32.92
CA GLY A 122 -29.25 42.51 34.31
C GLY A 122 -28.73 43.70 35.11
N THR A 123 -28.21 44.74 34.47
CA THR A 123 -27.70 45.94 35.18
C THR A 123 -28.80 46.75 35.87
N GLY A 124 -30.08 46.51 35.55
CA GLY A 124 -31.19 47.18 36.22
C GLY A 124 -31.51 46.59 37.60
N TRP A 125 -31.01 45.40 37.94
CA TRP A 125 -31.16 44.83 39.28
C TRP A 125 -30.08 45.36 40.24
N THR A 126 -30.49 45.69 41.46
CA THR A 126 -29.57 45.91 42.59
C THR A 126 -29.06 44.59 43.17
N SER A 127 -29.87 43.53 43.09
CA SER A 127 -29.50 42.15 43.39
C SER A 127 -29.97 41.25 42.27
N LEU A 128 -29.03 40.78 41.46
CA LEU A 128 -29.31 40.01 40.25
C LEU A 128 -29.91 38.63 40.60
N PRO A 129 -31.00 38.20 39.93
CA PRO A 129 -31.50 36.84 40.07
C PRO A 129 -30.42 35.81 39.72
N SER A 130 -30.25 34.80 40.58
CA SER A 130 -29.26 33.74 40.36
C SER A 130 -29.56 32.91 39.11
N LYS A 131 -30.84 32.83 38.73
CA LYS A 131 -31.31 32.18 37.51
C LYS A 131 -32.56 32.88 36.96
N LEU A 132 -32.64 33.02 35.64
CA LEU A 132 -33.85 33.38 34.92
C LEU A 132 -34.24 32.27 33.93
N THR A 133 -35.52 31.96 33.81
CA THR A 133 -36.07 30.89 32.98
C THR A 133 -37.26 31.43 32.21
N LEU A 134 -37.13 31.53 30.90
CA LEU A 134 -38.18 31.96 29.97
C LEU A 134 -38.85 30.70 29.41
N VAL A 135 -40.16 30.55 29.64
CA VAL A 135 -40.93 29.35 29.30
C VAL A 135 -42.11 29.72 28.41
N GLY A 136 -42.04 29.38 27.13
CA GLY A 136 -43.18 29.45 26.23
C GLY A 136 -44.08 28.21 26.30
N MET A 137 -45.21 28.28 25.58
CA MET A 137 -46.19 27.20 25.48
C MET A 137 -45.82 26.14 24.42
N GLY A 138 -44.84 26.44 23.57
CA GLY A 138 -44.39 25.53 22.51
C GLY A 138 -43.67 26.30 21.41
N SER A 139 -42.94 25.58 20.56
CA SER A 139 -42.17 26.17 19.47
C SER A 139 -42.57 25.68 18.09
N ALA A 140 -43.67 24.92 17.99
CA ALA A 140 -44.19 24.39 16.72
C ALA A 140 -44.61 25.53 15.77
N VAL A 141 -44.27 25.38 14.49
CA VAL A 141 -44.49 26.39 13.46
C VAL A 141 -45.95 26.39 13.02
N GLY A 142 -46.61 27.55 13.10
CA GLY A 142 -48.00 27.69 12.69
C GLY A 142 -49.03 27.05 13.64
N SER A 143 -48.59 26.59 14.82
CA SER A 143 -49.49 26.10 15.87
C SER A 143 -50.07 27.29 16.65
N PRO A 144 -51.39 27.37 16.85
CA PRO A 144 -51.98 28.40 17.72
C PRO A 144 -51.65 28.18 19.21
N MET A 145 -51.11 27.01 19.56
CA MET A 145 -50.71 26.65 20.92
C MET A 145 -49.22 26.96 21.20
N SER A 146 -48.47 27.47 20.21
CA SER A 146 -47.06 27.82 20.39
C SER A 146 -46.89 29.31 20.71
N THR A 147 -45.73 29.64 21.24
CA THR A 147 -45.30 31.01 21.50
C THR A 147 -44.37 31.44 20.37
N GLU A 148 -44.83 32.34 19.50
CA GLU A 148 -44.07 32.88 18.36
C GLU A 148 -43.68 34.34 18.62
N LEU A 149 -42.38 34.62 18.67
CA LEU A 149 -41.82 35.95 18.85
C LEU A 149 -41.29 36.48 17.52
N ARG A 150 -41.82 37.59 17.01
CA ARG A 150 -41.37 38.22 15.77
C ARG A 150 -40.50 39.44 16.06
N GLY A 151 -39.20 39.22 16.19
CA GLY A 151 -38.24 40.25 16.52
C GLY A 151 -37.11 39.72 17.40
N ILE A 152 -36.33 40.61 17.99
CA ILE A 152 -35.13 40.25 18.75
C ILE A 152 -35.48 39.97 20.21
N VAL A 153 -34.96 38.87 20.76
CA VAL A 153 -34.91 38.60 22.20
C VAL A 153 -33.48 38.88 22.67
N ASN A 154 -33.28 39.91 23.48
CA ASN A 154 -31.96 40.39 23.89
C ASN A 154 -31.77 40.27 25.41
N LEU A 155 -30.90 39.37 25.85
CA LEU A 155 -30.64 39.04 27.25
C LEU A 155 -29.19 39.40 27.60
N THR A 156 -28.96 40.41 28.45
CA THR A 156 -27.61 40.91 28.70
C THR A 156 -27.31 41.08 30.18
N ASN A 157 -26.05 40.87 30.58
CA ASN A 157 -25.57 41.10 31.96
C ASN A 157 -26.29 40.26 33.03
N LEU A 158 -26.80 39.08 32.68
CA LEU A 158 -27.57 38.23 33.60
C LEU A 158 -26.72 37.09 34.20
N GLY A 159 -27.29 36.43 35.21
CA GLY A 159 -26.81 35.16 35.74
C GLY A 159 -27.17 33.99 34.84
N SER A 160 -27.44 32.82 35.44
CA SER A 160 -27.82 31.65 34.64
C SER A 160 -29.15 31.89 33.93
N VAL A 161 -29.25 31.54 32.65
CA VAL A 161 -30.47 31.73 31.85
C VAL A 161 -30.90 30.42 31.23
N THR A 162 -32.21 30.18 31.23
CA THR A 162 -32.85 29.12 30.46
C THR A 162 -33.89 29.74 29.54
N VAL A 163 -33.87 29.37 28.26
CA VAL A 163 -34.88 29.74 27.26
C VAL A 163 -35.47 28.44 26.74
N SER A 164 -36.79 28.29 26.85
CA SER A 164 -37.45 27.04 26.47
C SER A 164 -38.79 27.26 25.78
N ASN A 165 -39.08 26.40 24.80
CA ASN A 165 -40.39 26.29 24.17
C ASN A 165 -40.85 27.55 23.43
N LEU A 166 -39.94 28.16 22.69
CA LEU A 166 -40.19 29.38 21.93
C LEU A 166 -39.85 29.21 20.46
N LEU A 167 -40.67 29.78 19.59
CA LEU A 167 -40.34 30.06 18.20
C LEU A 167 -40.00 31.54 18.07
N ILE A 168 -38.86 31.86 17.46
CA ILE A 168 -38.48 33.22 17.07
C ILE A 168 -38.48 33.26 15.55
N ARG A 169 -39.22 34.19 14.94
CA ARG A 169 -39.30 34.35 13.48
C ARG A 169 -38.90 35.75 13.07
N SER A 170 -38.21 35.90 11.94
CA SER A 170 -37.81 37.22 11.41
C SER A 170 -36.99 38.05 12.39
N GLY A 171 -36.31 37.38 13.32
CA GLY A 171 -35.56 37.97 14.42
C GLY A 171 -34.45 37.06 14.90
N GLY A 172 -34.06 37.18 16.17
CA GLY A 172 -32.98 36.36 16.73
C GLY A 172 -32.89 36.40 18.24
N LEU A 173 -32.17 35.44 18.81
CA LEU A 173 -31.82 35.39 20.23
C LEU A 173 -30.40 35.93 20.43
N VAL A 174 -30.28 37.04 21.13
CA VAL A 174 -29.01 37.69 21.45
C VAL A 174 -28.78 37.57 22.95
N THR A 175 -27.63 37.02 23.33
CA THR A 175 -27.16 37.00 24.71
C THR A 175 -25.76 37.60 24.80
N SER A 176 -25.48 38.40 25.82
CA SER A 176 -24.16 39.02 25.99
C SER A 176 -23.78 39.26 27.45
N ASN A 177 -22.51 39.06 27.79
CA ASN A 177 -21.94 39.26 29.12
C ASN A 177 -22.72 38.52 30.23
N MET A 178 -22.98 37.24 29.99
CA MET A 178 -23.76 36.39 30.87
C MET A 178 -22.85 35.62 31.81
N THR A 179 -23.23 35.45 33.07
CA THR A 179 -22.49 34.64 34.07
C THR A 179 -23.26 33.36 34.39
N GLY A 180 -22.58 32.24 34.64
CA GLY A 180 -23.25 30.96 34.90
C GLY A 180 -23.67 30.21 33.63
N THR A 181 -24.75 29.43 33.67
CA THR A 181 -25.13 28.53 32.56
C THR A 181 -26.22 29.12 31.68
N LEU A 182 -26.05 29.05 30.36
CA LEU A 182 -27.10 29.31 29.37
C LEU A 182 -27.68 27.97 28.87
N ASN A 183 -28.98 27.76 29.00
CA ASN A 183 -29.70 26.59 28.49
C ASN A 183 -30.75 26.99 27.45
N LEU A 184 -30.65 26.42 26.26
CA LEU A 184 -31.63 26.53 25.19
C LEU A 184 -32.29 25.16 25.01
N GLU A 185 -33.60 25.07 25.19
CA GLU A 185 -34.33 23.82 25.12
C GLU A 185 -35.58 23.95 24.24
N ARG A 186 -35.66 23.18 23.14
CA ARG A 186 -36.80 23.24 22.21
C ARG A 186 -37.06 24.64 21.65
N VAL A 187 -35.98 25.38 21.37
CA VAL A 187 -36.04 26.72 20.78
C VAL A 187 -35.92 26.62 19.27
N GLN A 188 -36.81 27.30 18.55
CA GLN A 188 -36.73 27.44 17.10
C GLN A 188 -36.41 28.88 16.71
N VAL A 189 -35.52 29.09 15.74
CA VAL A 189 -35.28 30.41 15.14
C VAL A 189 -35.37 30.30 13.62
N MET A 190 -36.25 31.09 13.00
CA MET A 190 -36.54 31.04 11.57
C MET A 190 -36.41 32.40 10.91
N ASP A 191 -35.90 32.40 9.67
CA ASP A 191 -35.92 33.56 8.76
C ASP A 191 -35.26 34.81 9.36
N GLY A 192 -34.21 34.64 10.17
CA GLY A 192 -33.54 35.72 10.89
C GLY A 192 -32.68 36.59 9.95
N PRO A 193 -32.75 37.94 10.02
CA PRO A 193 -32.03 38.82 9.09
C PRO A 193 -30.51 38.86 9.31
N ALA A 194 -30.03 38.38 10.46
CA ALA A 194 -28.62 38.37 10.86
C ALA A 194 -28.23 37.01 11.47
N ASN A 195 -27.51 37.01 12.59
CA ASN A 195 -27.27 35.79 13.37
C ASN A 195 -28.57 35.36 14.05
N CYS A 196 -28.99 34.11 13.86
CA CYS A 196 -30.23 33.61 14.48
C CYS A 196 -30.08 33.44 15.99
N VAL A 197 -28.95 32.88 16.44
CA VAL A 197 -28.56 32.83 17.85
C VAL A 197 -27.16 33.41 18.00
N PHE A 198 -27.02 34.44 18.81
CA PHE A 198 -25.75 35.08 19.14
C PHE A 198 -25.50 35.00 20.64
N ILE A 199 -24.40 34.38 21.04
CA ILE A 199 -23.96 34.26 22.43
C ILE A 199 -22.58 34.89 22.55
N GLY A 200 -22.52 36.12 23.05
CA GLY A 200 -21.29 36.87 23.25
C GLY A 200 -20.81 36.82 24.70
N SER A 201 -19.49 36.64 24.90
CA SER A 201 -18.85 36.76 26.22
C SER A 201 -19.54 35.95 27.34
N GLN A 202 -19.94 34.70 27.08
CA GLN A 202 -20.53 33.82 28.10
C GLN A 202 -19.47 33.33 29.09
N GLN A 203 -19.62 33.74 30.35
CA GLN A 203 -18.83 33.27 31.50
C GLN A 203 -19.48 32.05 32.14
N GLY A 204 -19.40 30.91 31.45
CA GLY A 204 -19.89 29.62 31.92
C GLY A 204 -20.33 28.72 30.76
N ALA A 205 -21.04 27.64 31.06
CA ALA A 205 -21.36 26.61 30.08
C ALA A 205 -22.60 26.99 29.24
N VAL A 206 -22.59 26.57 27.97
CA VAL A 206 -23.76 26.65 27.08
C VAL A 206 -24.32 25.25 26.85
N THR A 207 -25.63 25.11 26.98
CA THR A 207 -26.38 23.88 26.70
C THR A 207 -27.46 24.19 25.67
N ALA A 208 -27.54 23.40 24.61
CA ALA A 208 -28.51 23.55 23.53
C ALA A 208 -29.12 22.19 23.17
N ALA A 209 -30.37 21.97 23.52
CA ALA A 209 -31.07 20.71 23.26
C ALA A 209 -32.29 20.96 22.36
N GLN A 210 -32.40 20.20 21.28
CA GLN A 210 -33.53 20.29 20.36
C GLN A 210 -33.73 21.70 19.80
N VAL A 211 -32.61 22.36 19.47
CA VAL A 211 -32.64 23.69 18.84
C VAL A 211 -32.76 23.53 17.33
N VAL A 212 -33.72 24.20 16.72
CA VAL A 212 -33.93 24.17 15.27
C VAL A 212 -33.73 25.57 14.69
N ILE A 213 -32.89 25.68 13.67
CA ILE A 213 -32.60 26.94 13.00
C ILE A 213 -32.76 26.77 11.50
N ASN A 214 -33.49 27.69 10.86
CA ASN A 214 -33.72 27.66 9.42
C ASN A 214 -33.71 29.08 8.82
N GLY A 215 -32.83 29.32 7.85
CA GLY A 215 -32.84 30.55 7.05
C GLY A 215 -32.30 31.77 7.80
N CYS A 216 -31.00 31.81 8.09
CA CYS A 216 -30.36 32.96 8.74
C CYS A 216 -29.59 33.80 7.73
N GLY A 217 -29.66 35.12 7.81
CA GLY A 217 -28.94 36.04 6.92
C GLY A 217 -27.42 35.99 7.10
N ALA A 218 -26.94 35.63 8.30
CA ALA A 218 -25.53 35.43 8.60
C ALA A 218 -25.30 34.03 9.22
N ILE A 219 -24.91 33.94 10.50
CA ILE A 219 -24.59 32.68 11.15
C ILE A 219 -25.83 32.05 11.78
N GLY A 220 -25.96 30.72 11.74
CA GLY A 220 -27.02 30.02 12.48
C GLY A 220 -26.87 30.21 14.00
N ILE A 221 -25.80 29.64 14.58
CA ILE A 221 -25.41 29.85 15.97
C ILE A 221 -23.98 30.38 16.04
N PHE A 222 -23.80 31.57 16.60
CA PHE A 222 -22.50 32.06 17.06
C PHE A 222 -22.44 31.94 18.59
N ALA A 223 -21.38 31.34 19.13
CA ALA A 223 -21.19 31.30 20.58
C ALA A 223 -19.72 31.44 21.01
N GLU A 224 -19.48 32.39 21.91
CA GLU A 224 -18.25 32.59 22.66
C GLU A 224 -18.49 32.22 24.13
N ALA A 225 -17.90 31.10 24.59
CA ALA A 225 -18.16 30.56 25.93
C ALA A 225 -16.93 29.99 26.63
N THR A 226 -16.64 30.48 27.83
CA THR A 226 -15.51 30.01 28.65
C THR A 226 -15.76 28.64 29.31
N GLY A 227 -17.02 28.29 29.61
CA GLY A 227 -17.38 27.06 30.33
C GLY A 227 -17.66 25.84 29.44
N GLY A 228 -17.46 25.94 28.12
CA GLY A 228 -17.69 24.87 27.17
C GLY A 228 -19.12 24.81 26.64
N LEU A 229 -19.40 23.82 25.80
CA LEU A 229 -20.68 23.71 25.08
C LEU A 229 -21.16 22.26 24.98
N LYS A 230 -22.44 22.02 25.28
CA LYS A 230 -23.11 20.74 25.01
C LYS A 230 -24.31 20.97 24.12
N MET A 231 -24.33 20.33 22.95
CA MET A 231 -25.45 20.40 22.03
C MET A 231 -25.99 19.00 21.68
N THR A 232 -27.31 18.83 21.72
CA THR A 232 -27.94 17.52 21.51
C THR A 232 -29.21 17.63 20.66
N ALA A 233 -29.35 16.77 19.64
CA ALA A 233 -30.55 16.71 18.80
C ALA A 233 -30.93 18.06 18.16
N SER A 234 -29.94 18.86 17.77
CA SER A 234 -30.15 20.21 17.21
C SER A 234 -29.85 20.25 15.71
N HIS A 235 -30.62 21.04 14.98
CA HIS A 235 -30.64 21.05 13.51
C HIS A 235 -30.55 22.49 12.99
N ILE A 236 -29.51 22.79 12.23
CA ILE A 236 -29.27 24.11 11.63
C ILE A 236 -29.27 23.96 10.11
N THR A 237 -30.02 24.81 9.42
CA THR A 237 -30.11 24.80 7.95
C THR A 237 -30.14 26.20 7.36
N GLY A 238 -29.47 26.40 6.23
CA GLY A 238 -29.67 27.58 5.38
C GLY A 238 -29.15 28.89 5.97
N ALA A 239 -28.01 28.87 6.66
CA ALA A 239 -27.33 30.10 7.10
C ALA A 239 -26.54 30.74 5.93
N GLY A 240 -26.56 32.08 5.85
CA GLY A 240 -25.79 32.89 4.91
C GLY A 240 -24.28 32.94 5.20
N GLY A 241 -23.85 32.43 6.35
CA GLY A 241 -22.47 32.13 6.73
C GLY A 241 -22.36 30.69 7.25
N SER A 242 -21.56 30.44 8.29
CA SER A 242 -21.47 29.11 8.90
C SER A 242 -22.77 28.74 9.62
N GLY A 243 -23.12 27.45 9.63
CA GLY A 243 -24.28 26.98 10.42
C GLY A 243 -24.02 27.13 11.93
N ILE A 244 -22.87 26.64 12.40
CA ILE A 244 -22.45 26.72 13.81
C ILE A 244 -21.03 27.27 13.87
N ASN A 245 -20.83 28.36 14.61
CA ASN A 245 -19.53 29.01 14.82
C ASN A 245 -19.26 29.16 16.32
N LEU A 246 -18.20 28.50 16.82
CA LEU A 246 -17.91 28.37 18.25
C LEU A 246 -16.50 28.85 18.61
N ILE A 247 -16.40 29.63 19.68
CA ILE A 247 -15.17 29.98 20.38
C ILE A 247 -15.31 29.52 21.83
N VAL A 248 -14.58 28.47 22.22
CA VAL A 248 -14.82 27.77 23.51
C VAL A 248 -13.57 27.58 24.35
N GLY A 249 -13.70 27.80 25.67
CA GLY A 249 -12.61 27.62 26.63
C GLY A 249 -12.58 26.25 27.33
N ASN A 250 -13.65 25.44 27.18
CA ASN A 250 -13.77 24.14 27.82
C ASN A 250 -14.44 23.12 26.89
N THR A 251 -14.69 21.92 27.40
CA THR A 251 -15.17 20.75 26.64
C THR A 251 -16.38 21.07 25.76
N VAL A 252 -16.32 20.58 24.51
CA VAL A 252 -17.43 20.64 23.55
C VAL A 252 -17.94 19.23 23.28
N THR A 253 -19.24 19.03 23.46
CA THR A 253 -19.92 17.76 23.16
C THR A 253 -21.09 18.01 22.23
N MET A 254 -21.10 17.34 21.08
CA MET A 254 -22.22 17.35 20.14
C MET A 254 -22.72 15.91 19.94
N LEU A 255 -24.01 15.70 20.15
CA LEU A 255 -24.67 14.41 19.97
C LEU A 255 -25.90 14.57 19.08
N ASN A 256 -25.92 13.87 17.94
CA ASN A 256 -27.04 13.94 16.99
C ASN A 256 -27.33 15.38 16.54
N VAL A 257 -26.31 16.07 16.04
CA VAL A 257 -26.42 17.47 15.59
C VAL A 257 -26.26 17.50 14.08
N SER A 258 -27.11 18.26 13.36
CA SER A 258 -26.94 18.47 11.92
C SER A 258 -26.76 19.93 11.55
N SER A 259 -25.94 20.18 10.54
CA SER A 259 -25.75 21.50 9.93
C SER A 259 -25.69 21.38 8.41
N SER A 260 -26.63 21.99 7.69
CA SER A 260 -26.78 21.74 6.26
C SER A 260 -27.11 22.96 5.41
N SER A 261 -26.68 22.92 4.15
CA SER A 261 -26.99 23.94 3.14
C SER A 261 -26.62 25.37 3.57
N ASN A 262 -25.52 25.51 4.29
CA ASN A 262 -24.99 26.81 4.69
C ASN A 262 -23.96 27.31 3.66
N VAL A 263 -23.83 28.63 3.55
CA VAL A 263 -22.86 29.28 2.64
C VAL A 263 -21.43 29.22 3.19
N GLY A 264 -21.24 29.15 4.51
CA GLY A 264 -19.94 28.85 5.14
C GLY A 264 -19.85 27.40 5.59
N ASP A 265 -19.00 27.15 6.59
CA ASP A 265 -18.87 25.83 7.21
C ASP A 265 -20.17 25.26 7.80
N GLY A 266 -20.30 23.94 7.81
CA GLY A 266 -21.30 23.28 8.64
C GLY A 266 -21.04 23.52 10.13
N LEU A 267 -19.79 23.36 10.55
CA LEU A 267 -19.32 23.60 11.92
C LEU A 267 -17.92 24.22 11.88
N TYR A 268 -17.77 25.40 12.45
CA TYR A 268 -16.49 26.05 12.71
C TYR A 268 -16.26 26.14 14.22
N LEU A 269 -15.22 25.49 14.74
CA LEU A 269 -14.90 25.46 16.17
C LEU A 269 -13.44 25.84 16.40
N VAL A 270 -13.24 26.86 17.23
CA VAL A 270 -11.91 27.30 17.69
C VAL A 270 -11.85 27.24 19.22
N GLY A 271 -10.83 26.55 19.74
CA GLY A 271 -10.50 26.60 21.16
C GLY A 271 -9.82 27.91 21.53
N MET A 272 -10.13 28.46 22.69
CA MET A 272 -9.45 29.67 23.18
C MET A 272 -7.94 29.41 23.37
N PRO A 273 -7.05 30.39 23.06
CA PRO A 273 -5.60 30.18 22.95
C PRO A 273 -4.92 29.48 24.14
N ASP A 274 -5.34 29.81 25.36
CA ASP A 274 -4.76 29.28 26.62
C ASP A 274 -5.53 28.08 27.18
N THR A 275 -6.40 27.48 26.36
CA THR A 275 -7.25 26.35 26.77
C THR A 275 -7.03 25.15 25.85
N ALA A 276 -7.35 23.96 26.37
CA ALA A 276 -7.27 22.70 25.61
C ALA A 276 -8.64 22.01 25.58
N PRO A 277 -9.68 22.63 24.99
CA PRO A 277 -11.03 22.11 25.04
C PRO A 277 -11.09 20.76 24.32
N ARG A 278 -11.54 19.73 25.04
CA ARG A 278 -11.80 18.42 24.44
C ARG A 278 -13.04 18.51 23.56
N VAL A 279 -12.98 17.95 22.36
CA VAL A 279 -14.08 17.99 21.39
C VAL A 279 -14.58 16.58 21.13
N SER A 280 -15.88 16.36 21.33
CA SER A 280 -16.55 15.09 21.05
C SER A 280 -17.72 15.31 20.08
N LEU A 281 -17.60 14.79 18.87
CA LEU A 281 -18.62 14.82 17.83
C LEU A 281 -19.17 13.42 17.64
N THR A 282 -20.40 13.15 18.06
CA THR A 282 -21.03 11.83 17.92
C THR A 282 -22.34 11.94 17.16
N ALA A 283 -22.48 11.17 16.08
CA ALA A 283 -23.62 11.26 15.17
C ALA A 283 -23.85 12.71 14.67
N VAL A 284 -22.76 13.42 14.36
CA VAL A 284 -22.83 14.75 13.76
C VAL A 284 -22.97 14.61 12.25
N SER A 285 -23.85 15.38 11.62
CA SER A 285 -24.04 15.36 10.17
C SER A 285 -23.88 16.75 9.56
N THR A 286 -22.98 16.88 8.59
CA THR A 286 -22.78 18.14 7.86
C THR A 286 -22.94 17.91 6.37
N VAL A 287 -23.90 18.60 5.76
CA VAL A 287 -24.41 18.25 4.44
C VAL A 287 -24.53 19.47 3.54
N ARG A 288 -23.90 19.42 2.36
CA ARG A 288 -24.03 20.45 1.30
C ARG A 288 -23.70 21.87 1.77
N ASN A 289 -22.67 22.02 2.59
CA ASN A 289 -22.13 23.35 2.92
C ASN A 289 -21.16 23.81 1.83
N GLN A 290 -21.05 25.12 1.59
CA GLN A 290 -20.20 25.65 0.52
C GLN A 290 -18.72 25.85 0.93
N GLU A 291 -18.38 25.55 2.19
CA GLU A 291 -17.00 25.42 2.69
C GLU A 291 -16.83 24.04 3.34
N GLU A 292 -16.27 23.96 4.55
CA GLU A 292 -15.95 22.68 5.18
C GLU A 292 -17.16 22.05 5.83
N GLY A 293 -17.19 20.72 5.88
CA GLY A 293 -18.20 20.02 6.65
C GLY A 293 -18.07 20.38 8.13
N ALA A 294 -16.89 20.14 8.71
CA ALA A 294 -16.54 20.60 10.04
C ALA A 294 -15.05 20.94 10.14
N GLN A 295 -14.75 22.13 10.65
CA GLN A 295 -13.42 22.59 11.00
C GLN A 295 -13.28 22.70 12.53
N VAL A 296 -12.30 21.99 13.09
CA VAL A 296 -12.03 21.93 14.53
C VAL A 296 -10.57 22.30 14.78
N ILE A 297 -10.35 23.47 15.38
CA ILE A 297 -9.03 23.97 15.78
C ILE A 297 -8.97 23.95 17.31
N THR A 298 -8.19 23.04 17.89
CA THR A 298 -8.09 22.89 19.35
C THR A 298 -6.76 22.28 19.78
N ARG A 299 -6.30 22.62 20.98
CA ARG A 299 -5.15 21.96 21.65
C ARG A 299 -5.56 20.71 22.46
N GLY A 300 -6.87 20.45 22.57
CA GLY A 300 -7.44 19.33 23.32
C GLY A 300 -7.60 18.06 22.50
N ALA A 301 -7.99 16.95 23.15
CA ALA A 301 -8.29 15.71 22.44
C ALA A 301 -9.56 15.85 21.57
N VAL A 302 -9.56 15.22 20.39
CA VAL A 302 -10.70 15.24 19.45
C VAL A 302 -11.19 13.82 19.19
N SER A 303 -12.49 13.58 19.37
CA SER A 303 -13.15 12.31 19.09
C SER A 303 -14.33 12.55 18.15
N VAL A 304 -14.33 11.85 17.01
CA VAL A 304 -15.42 11.85 16.04
C VAL A 304 -15.92 10.42 15.88
N ASP A 305 -17.20 10.17 16.12
CA ASP A 305 -17.78 8.82 16.05
C ASP A 305 -19.15 8.81 15.37
N ARG A 306 -19.34 7.88 14.43
CA ARG A 306 -20.61 7.71 13.69
C ARG A 306 -21.10 8.99 13.00
N SER A 307 -20.19 9.87 12.60
CA SER A 307 -20.52 11.16 11.96
C SER A 307 -20.50 11.05 10.44
N VAL A 308 -21.23 11.94 9.77
CA VAL A 308 -21.52 11.87 8.33
C VAL A 308 -21.30 13.23 7.68
N PHE A 309 -20.32 13.30 6.77
CA PHE A 309 -19.91 14.52 6.08
C PHE A 309 -20.16 14.33 4.57
N VAL A 310 -21.14 15.03 3.99
CA VAL A 310 -21.63 14.74 2.64
C VAL A 310 -21.81 15.98 1.78
N GLY A 311 -21.22 15.98 0.59
CA GLY A 311 -21.52 16.99 -0.42
C GLY A 311 -21.01 18.38 -0.08
N ASN A 312 -20.07 18.52 0.86
CA ASN A 312 -19.49 19.82 1.21
C ASN A 312 -18.47 20.23 0.15
N ALA A 313 -18.44 21.52 -0.20
CA ALA A 313 -17.59 21.99 -1.29
C ALA A 313 -16.09 21.93 -0.96
N GLY A 314 -15.72 21.89 0.32
CA GLY A 314 -14.35 21.64 0.76
C GLY A 314 -14.18 20.31 1.52
N VAL A 315 -13.40 20.29 2.60
CA VAL A 315 -13.06 19.08 3.35
C VAL A 315 -14.23 18.63 4.22
N GLY A 316 -14.56 17.34 4.22
CA GLY A 316 -15.58 16.79 5.11
C GLY A 316 -15.26 17.07 6.59
N LEU A 317 -14.06 16.71 7.03
CA LEU A 317 -13.57 17.00 8.38
C LEU A 317 -12.13 17.54 8.35
N LEU A 318 -11.94 18.76 8.83
CA LEU A 318 -10.64 19.36 9.10
C LEU A 318 -10.41 19.43 10.62
N VAL A 319 -9.34 18.80 11.10
CA VAL A 319 -8.90 18.90 12.50
C VAL A 319 -7.50 19.45 12.53
N ASP A 320 -7.31 20.57 13.20
CA ASP A 320 -6.00 21.10 13.56
C ASP A 320 -5.80 21.04 15.08
N ASN A 321 -4.91 20.13 15.46
CA ASN A 321 -4.43 19.87 16.81
C ASN A 321 -2.89 19.84 16.81
N SER A 322 -2.28 20.66 15.96
CA SER A 322 -0.84 20.73 15.75
C SER A 322 -0.16 21.72 16.70
N GLY A 323 1.02 21.35 17.20
CA GLY A 323 1.83 22.22 18.06
C GLY A 323 2.90 21.42 18.80
N PRO A 324 4.10 21.98 19.02
CA PRO A 324 5.27 21.24 19.53
C PRO A 324 5.04 20.58 20.91
N ASP A 325 4.15 21.14 21.73
CA ASP A 325 3.83 20.67 23.08
C ASP A 325 2.51 19.88 23.16
N ILE A 326 1.87 19.59 22.03
CA ILE A 326 0.52 19.02 22.00
C ILE A 326 0.58 17.51 21.73
N SER A 327 0.33 16.69 22.74
CA SER A 327 0.33 15.21 22.60
C SER A 327 -1.06 14.59 22.57
N GLN A 328 -2.12 15.41 22.53
CA GLN A 328 -3.49 14.96 22.64
C GLN A 328 -3.93 14.15 21.40
N PRO A 329 -4.70 13.06 21.59
CA PRO A 329 -5.07 12.20 20.48
C PRO A 329 -6.21 12.78 19.63
N VAL A 330 -6.20 12.43 18.34
CA VAL A 330 -7.33 12.58 17.44
C VAL A 330 -7.83 11.20 17.02
N THR A 331 -9.12 10.93 17.22
CA THR A 331 -9.75 9.64 16.94
C THR A 331 -10.99 9.83 16.08
N VAL A 332 -11.05 9.13 14.94
CA VAL A 332 -12.21 9.12 14.03
C VAL A 332 -12.68 7.69 13.81
N LEU A 333 -13.91 7.40 14.21
CA LEU A 333 -14.48 6.06 14.21
C LEU A 333 -15.80 6.03 13.44
N ARG A 334 -16.04 4.94 12.70
CA ARG A 334 -17.35 4.60 12.12
C ARG A 334 -18.01 5.74 11.32
N SER A 335 -17.20 6.61 10.71
CA SER A 335 -17.65 7.85 10.08
C SER A 335 -17.62 7.75 8.55
N GLN A 336 -18.43 8.57 7.89
CA GLN A 336 -18.63 8.54 6.44
C GLN A 336 -18.31 9.89 5.80
N PHE A 337 -17.59 9.86 4.68
CA PHE A 337 -17.14 11.03 3.92
C PHE A 337 -17.50 10.83 2.44
N LEU A 338 -18.58 11.45 1.98
CA LEU A 338 -19.14 11.18 0.66
C LEU A 338 -19.23 12.46 -0.17
N ARG A 339 -18.66 12.47 -1.37
CA ARG A 339 -18.83 13.57 -2.34
C ARG A 339 -18.42 14.95 -1.82
N ASN A 340 -17.42 15.02 -0.94
CA ASN A 340 -16.79 16.28 -0.57
C ASN A 340 -15.62 16.57 -1.52
N ALA A 341 -14.97 17.74 -1.43
CA ALA A 341 -13.69 17.93 -2.11
C ALA A 341 -12.66 16.93 -1.56
N ALA A 342 -12.46 16.89 -0.25
CA ALA A 342 -11.64 15.89 0.42
C ALA A 342 -12.38 15.25 1.60
N SER A 343 -11.99 14.04 1.99
CA SER A 343 -12.63 13.34 3.10
C SER A 343 -12.26 13.93 4.45
N ALA A 344 -11.00 13.81 4.85
CA ALA A 344 -10.57 14.17 6.18
C ALA A 344 -9.10 14.57 6.24
N ASN A 345 -8.82 15.76 6.75
CA ASN A 345 -7.47 16.29 6.96
C ASN A 345 -7.25 16.51 8.46
N ILE A 346 -6.29 15.78 9.02
CA ILE A 346 -5.98 15.78 10.45
C ILE A 346 -4.52 16.13 10.63
N TYR A 347 -4.28 17.28 11.24
CA TYR A 347 -2.98 17.75 11.68
C TYR A 347 -2.92 17.61 13.20
N SER A 348 -1.95 16.86 13.72
CA SER A 348 -1.82 16.62 15.16
C SER A 348 -0.35 16.53 15.55
N SER A 349 -0.02 16.67 16.83
CA SER A 349 1.29 16.22 17.35
C SER A 349 1.15 15.00 18.27
N GLY A 350 -0.09 14.55 18.51
CA GLY A 350 -0.42 13.33 19.24
C GLY A 350 -0.69 12.12 18.34
N ARG A 351 -1.28 11.08 18.94
CA ARG A 351 -1.69 9.86 18.23
C ARG A 351 -2.89 10.14 17.33
N ILE A 352 -2.86 9.66 16.09
CA ILE A 352 -4.02 9.67 15.18
C ILE A 352 -4.56 8.25 15.01
N LEU A 353 -5.87 8.07 15.21
CA LEU A 353 -6.57 6.80 15.00
C LEU A 353 -7.76 6.99 14.05
N MET A 354 -7.79 6.21 12.98
CA MET A 354 -8.94 6.04 12.10
C MET A 354 -9.38 4.57 12.07
N ASP A 355 -10.68 4.30 12.15
CA ASP A 355 -11.22 2.93 12.14
C ASP A 355 -12.70 2.87 11.69
N GLY A 356 -13.04 1.94 10.81
CA GLY A 356 -14.39 1.79 10.27
C GLY A 356 -14.83 2.95 9.37
N ILE A 357 -13.93 3.44 8.52
CA ILE A 357 -14.17 4.61 7.67
C ILE A 357 -14.76 4.21 6.32
N ARG A 358 -15.77 4.95 5.85
CA ARG A 358 -16.23 4.94 4.46
C ARG A 358 -15.93 6.28 3.81
N SER A 359 -15.14 6.29 2.74
CA SER A 359 -14.82 7.47 1.95
C SER A 359 -15.14 7.18 0.48
N GLU A 360 -16.02 7.97 -0.14
CA GLU A 360 -16.48 7.68 -1.49
C GLU A 360 -16.72 8.93 -2.34
N ALA A 361 -16.27 8.87 -3.60
CA ALA A 361 -16.56 9.87 -4.64
C ALA A 361 -16.15 11.30 -4.26
N ASN A 362 -15.06 11.47 -3.50
CA ASN A 362 -14.48 12.77 -3.21
C ASN A 362 -13.55 13.22 -4.35
N SER A 363 -13.45 14.52 -4.62
CA SER A 363 -13.01 15.07 -5.92
C SER A 363 -11.73 15.90 -5.94
N ASP A 364 -10.99 16.03 -4.83
CA ASP A 364 -9.78 16.85 -4.73
C ASP A 364 -8.56 16.07 -4.17
N TYR A 365 -7.36 16.63 -4.34
CA TYR A 365 -6.08 16.04 -3.97
C TYR A 365 -5.36 16.86 -2.89
N PRO A 366 -4.91 16.26 -1.76
CA PRO A 366 -5.09 14.88 -1.28
C PRO A 366 -6.47 14.64 -0.60
N ASN A 367 -6.94 13.39 -0.56
CA ASN A 367 -8.28 13.05 -0.04
C ASN A 367 -8.34 12.77 1.46
N ILE A 368 -7.36 12.03 1.98
CA ILE A 368 -7.20 11.84 3.43
C ILE A 368 -5.77 12.20 3.79
N VAL A 369 -5.59 13.15 4.71
CA VAL A 369 -4.29 13.53 5.26
C VAL A 369 -4.27 13.24 6.74
N LEU A 370 -3.37 12.37 7.18
CA LEU A 370 -3.07 12.13 8.59
C LEU A 370 -1.64 12.56 8.83
N ASN A 371 -1.43 13.73 9.43
CA ASN A 371 -0.11 14.29 9.66
C ASN A 371 0.13 14.48 11.15
N ASN A 372 1.05 13.70 11.71
CA ASN A 372 1.61 13.94 13.03
C ASN A 372 3.13 14.04 13.06
N SER A 373 3.72 14.57 11.98
CA SER A 373 5.18 14.70 11.81
C SER A 373 5.88 15.61 12.84
N TRP A 374 5.14 16.40 13.62
CA TRP A 374 5.68 17.18 14.74
C TRP A 374 5.81 16.37 16.05
N GLY A 375 5.21 15.17 16.11
CA GLY A 375 5.27 14.28 17.25
C GLY A 375 5.82 12.90 16.91
N THR A 376 6.00 12.07 17.95
CA THR A 376 6.52 10.68 17.83
C THR A 376 5.45 9.63 18.06
N GLN A 377 4.21 10.05 18.34
CA GLN A 377 3.08 9.16 18.56
C GLN A 377 2.67 8.48 17.24
N PRO A 378 2.01 7.32 17.29
CA PRO A 378 1.70 6.56 16.09
C PRO A 378 0.51 7.13 15.30
N ILE A 379 0.50 6.85 14.00
CA ILE A 379 -0.70 6.90 13.15
C ILE A 379 -1.21 5.49 12.93
N GLN A 380 -2.49 5.28 13.20
CA GLN A 380 -3.15 3.98 13.10
C GLN A 380 -4.42 4.08 12.26
N PHE A 381 -4.40 3.52 11.05
CA PHE A 381 -5.58 3.30 10.24
C PHE A 381 -5.97 1.83 10.32
N THR A 382 -6.95 1.51 11.15
CA THR A 382 -7.24 0.14 11.61
C THR A 382 -8.63 -0.32 11.22
N ASN A 383 -8.92 -1.60 11.41
CA ASN A 383 -10.17 -2.23 10.99
C ASN A 383 -10.85 -3.03 12.11
N ARG A 384 -10.80 -2.54 13.35
CA ARG A 384 -11.44 -3.23 14.50
C ARG A 384 -12.96 -3.16 14.40
N PHE A 385 -13.49 -2.13 13.73
CA PHE A 385 -14.93 -1.95 13.50
C PHE A 385 -15.39 -2.43 12.11
N GLY A 386 -14.57 -3.22 11.41
CA GLY A 386 -14.81 -3.66 10.04
C GLY A 386 -13.84 -3.04 9.03
N PRO A 387 -13.86 -3.47 7.76
CA PRO A 387 -12.98 -2.95 6.74
C PRO A 387 -13.25 -1.47 6.46
N ASN A 388 -12.18 -0.70 6.24
CA ASN A 388 -12.29 0.66 5.73
C ASN A 388 -12.48 0.61 4.21
N VAL A 389 -13.45 1.35 3.70
CA VAL A 389 -13.81 1.36 2.29
C VAL A 389 -13.49 2.72 1.69
N LEU A 390 -12.60 2.73 0.70
CA LEU A 390 -12.21 3.91 -0.06
C LEU A 390 -12.55 3.66 -1.53
N ALA A 391 -13.53 4.36 -2.09
CA ALA A 391 -14.02 4.05 -3.43
C ALA A 391 -14.18 5.32 -4.29
N ASN A 392 -13.69 5.27 -5.53
CA ASN A 392 -13.86 6.34 -6.51
C ASN A 392 -13.39 7.72 -6.01
N ASN A 393 -12.39 7.75 -5.12
CA ASN A 393 -11.85 9.01 -4.64
C ASN A 393 -10.72 9.48 -5.55
N GLU A 394 -10.79 10.73 -5.97
CA GLU A 394 -9.61 11.46 -6.39
C GLU A 394 -8.73 11.72 -5.14
N GLY A 395 -7.44 12.01 -5.30
CA GLY A 395 -6.55 12.15 -4.15
C GLY A 395 -5.99 10.85 -3.56
N THR A 396 -4.76 10.94 -3.03
CA THR A 396 -4.12 9.88 -2.24
C THR A 396 -4.62 9.87 -0.80
N VAL A 397 -4.43 8.74 -0.11
CA VAL A 397 -4.45 8.68 1.36
C VAL A 397 -3.02 8.83 1.85
N SER A 398 -2.72 9.93 2.53
CA SER A 398 -1.37 10.29 2.96
C SER A 398 -1.23 10.24 4.48
N LEU A 399 -0.24 9.48 4.95
CA LEU A 399 0.12 9.35 6.36
C LEU A 399 1.55 9.87 6.56
N PHE A 400 1.73 10.93 7.36
CA PHE A 400 3.04 11.51 7.66
C PHE A 400 3.31 11.48 9.17
N THR A 401 4.35 10.77 9.59
CA THR A 401 4.67 10.57 11.02
C THR A 401 6.18 10.45 11.25
N GLN A 402 6.66 10.85 12.44
CA GLN A 402 7.99 10.46 12.92
C GLN A 402 7.95 9.18 13.76
N GLY A 403 6.75 8.76 14.17
CA GLY A 403 6.49 7.55 14.92
C GLY A 403 6.13 6.35 14.04
N GLN A 404 5.45 5.37 14.62
CA GLN A 404 4.99 4.18 13.89
C GLN A 404 3.75 4.50 13.02
N ALA A 405 3.75 4.01 11.78
CA ALA A 405 2.56 3.98 10.93
C ALA A 405 2.02 2.55 10.81
N THR A 406 0.73 2.37 11.09
CA THR A 406 0.02 1.09 10.92
C THR A 406 -1.20 1.27 10.04
N VAL A 407 -1.29 0.50 8.95
CA VAL A 407 -2.46 0.45 8.05
C VAL A 407 -2.96 -0.99 7.97
N THR A 408 -4.21 -1.24 8.37
CA THR A 408 -4.81 -2.57 8.30
C THR A 408 -6.27 -2.55 7.87
N GLY A 409 -6.65 -3.52 7.04
CA GLY A 409 -8.04 -3.72 6.61
C GLY A 409 -8.61 -2.56 5.81
N VAL A 410 -7.84 -2.05 4.85
CA VAL A 410 -8.27 -1.00 3.93
C VAL A 410 -8.55 -1.61 2.56
N SER A 411 -9.70 -1.31 1.97
CA SER A 411 -10.08 -1.66 0.61
C SER A 411 -10.24 -0.39 -0.22
N ALA A 412 -9.26 -0.09 -1.05
CA ALA A 412 -9.24 1.04 -1.98
C ALA A 412 -9.55 0.56 -3.42
N VAL A 413 -10.60 1.10 -4.04
CA VAL A 413 -11.03 0.73 -5.39
C VAL A 413 -11.22 2.00 -6.22
N HIS A 414 -10.61 2.05 -7.42
CA HIS A 414 -10.66 3.24 -8.28
C HIS A 414 -10.28 4.54 -7.54
N SER A 415 -9.24 4.49 -6.68
CA SER A 415 -8.75 5.63 -5.89
C SER A 415 -7.24 5.78 -6.06
N GLN A 416 -6.65 6.97 -5.84
CA GLN A 416 -5.24 7.24 -6.22
C GLN A 416 -4.14 6.55 -5.37
N GLY A 417 -4.48 5.65 -4.44
CA GLY A 417 -3.50 4.84 -3.68
C GLY A 417 -3.23 5.36 -2.26
N ILE A 418 -2.25 4.74 -1.58
CA ILE A 418 -1.87 5.07 -0.20
C ILE A 418 -0.39 5.45 -0.16
N ASP A 419 -0.08 6.60 0.43
CA ASP A 419 1.28 7.10 0.66
C ASP A 419 1.57 7.17 2.17
N ILE A 420 2.69 6.58 2.59
CA ILE A 420 3.10 6.49 3.99
C ILE A 420 4.53 7.03 4.13
N GLY A 421 4.67 8.20 4.73
CA GLY A 421 5.94 8.79 5.15
C GLY A 421 6.18 8.60 6.65
N ALA A 422 7.04 7.65 7.02
CA ALA A 422 7.52 7.40 8.38
C ALA A 422 9.05 7.46 8.44
N SER A 423 9.64 8.61 8.13
CA SER A 423 11.08 8.79 7.88
C SER A 423 11.99 8.32 9.02
N ASN A 424 11.50 8.33 10.27
CA ASN A 424 12.22 7.84 11.45
C ASN A 424 11.54 6.63 12.14
N GLY A 425 10.43 6.15 11.57
CA GLY A 425 9.54 5.19 12.21
C GLY A 425 9.33 3.90 11.43
N SER A 426 8.80 2.89 12.11
CA SER A 426 8.43 1.62 11.50
C SER A 426 7.09 1.69 10.77
N VAL A 427 6.96 0.95 9.67
CA VAL A 427 5.72 0.85 8.89
C VAL A 427 5.20 -0.59 8.89
N THR A 428 3.93 -0.76 9.22
CA THR A 428 3.23 -2.05 9.10
C THR A 428 1.97 -1.88 8.25
N VAL A 429 1.91 -2.61 7.14
CA VAL A 429 0.74 -2.67 6.27
C VAL A 429 0.24 -4.11 6.22
N SER A 430 -1.04 -4.33 6.54
CA SER A 430 -1.59 -5.68 6.49
C SER A 430 -3.06 -5.77 6.09
N ARG A 431 -3.47 -6.84 5.38
CA ARG A 431 -4.87 -7.00 4.94
C ARG A 431 -5.38 -5.78 4.16
N VAL A 432 -4.54 -5.25 3.26
CA VAL A 432 -4.86 -4.08 2.44
C VAL A 432 -5.07 -4.53 1.00
N ARG A 433 -6.14 -4.05 0.37
CA ARG A 433 -6.44 -4.28 -1.04
C ARG A 433 -6.58 -2.95 -1.75
N ILE A 434 -5.79 -2.75 -2.81
CA ILE A 434 -5.81 -1.56 -3.66
C ILE A 434 -5.97 -2.06 -5.10
N THR A 435 -7.03 -1.64 -5.78
CA THR A 435 -7.29 -2.05 -7.15
C THR A 435 -7.67 -0.87 -8.03
N ALA A 436 -7.14 -0.85 -9.26
CA ALA A 436 -7.44 0.18 -10.25
C ALA A 436 -7.05 1.61 -9.80
N SER A 437 -5.86 1.78 -9.21
CA SER A 437 -5.33 3.12 -8.92
C SER A 437 -5.05 3.89 -10.21
N GLN A 438 -5.40 5.18 -10.25
CA GLN A 438 -5.51 5.94 -11.49
C GLN A 438 -4.23 6.67 -11.93
N SER A 439 -3.39 7.16 -11.00
CA SER A 439 -2.28 8.08 -11.32
C SER A 439 -1.02 7.97 -10.45
N ALA A 440 -1.13 7.52 -9.20
CA ALA A 440 0.01 7.35 -8.28
C ALA A 440 0.30 5.86 -8.01
N PRO A 441 1.48 5.53 -7.44
CA PRO A 441 1.74 4.17 -6.98
C PRO A 441 0.60 3.67 -6.11
N GLY A 442 0.20 2.40 -6.27
CA GLY A 442 -0.90 1.87 -5.47
C GLY A 442 -0.60 1.95 -3.98
N LEU A 443 0.62 1.61 -3.58
CA LEU A 443 1.14 1.78 -2.23
C LEU A 443 2.57 2.33 -2.28
N ALA A 444 2.80 3.50 -1.69
CA ALA A 444 4.12 4.10 -1.50
C ALA A 444 4.48 4.15 -0.01
N ILE A 445 5.70 3.73 0.33
CA ILE A 445 6.21 3.70 1.71
C ILE A 445 7.61 4.30 1.75
N ASN A 446 7.80 5.30 2.61
CA ASN A 446 9.11 5.78 3.06
C ASN A 446 9.26 5.45 4.56
N SER A 447 10.29 4.69 4.95
CA SER A 447 10.47 4.24 6.34
C SER A 447 11.91 4.33 6.83
N GLY A 448 12.11 4.88 8.03
CA GLY A 448 13.38 4.82 8.78
C GLY A 448 13.51 3.62 9.72
N GLY A 449 12.45 2.82 9.84
CA GLY A 449 12.36 1.70 10.77
C GLY A 449 11.96 0.40 10.09
N ARG A 450 11.61 -0.61 10.90
CA ARG A 450 11.18 -1.92 10.40
C ARG A 450 9.98 -1.77 9.46
N THR A 451 10.05 -2.38 8.28
CA THR A 451 8.94 -2.37 7.31
C THR A 451 8.34 -3.75 7.16
N THR A 452 7.03 -3.89 7.35
CA THR A 452 6.30 -5.16 7.21
C THR A 452 5.09 -5.00 6.31
N LEU A 453 5.02 -5.83 5.27
CA LEU A 453 3.84 -6.00 4.42
C LEU A 453 3.35 -7.45 4.58
N ALA A 454 2.09 -7.64 4.96
CA ALA A 454 1.50 -8.96 5.14
C ALA A 454 0.06 -9.03 4.60
N ASP A 455 -0.26 -9.95 3.70
CA ASP A 455 -1.62 -10.09 3.15
C ASP A 455 -2.07 -8.81 2.42
N VAL A 456 -1.21 -8.28 1.55
CA VAL A 456 -1.44 -7.04 0.80
C VAL A 456 -1.67 -7.34 -0.68
N GLN A 457 -2.64 -6.70 -1.32
CA GLN A 457 -2.95 -6.87 -2.74
C GLN A 457 -2.98 -5.49 -3.41
N VAL A 458 -2.09 -5.23 -4.36
CA VAL A 458 -2.05 -3.97 -5.11
C VAL A 458 -2.03 -4.27 -6.60
N ASN A 459 -3.21 -4.29 -7.22
CA ASN A 459 -3.38 -4.84 -8.55
C ASN A 459 -4.02 -3.86 -9.53
N ARG A 460 -3.68 -4.00 -10.82
CA ARG A 460 -4.27 -3.23 -11.92
C ARG A 460 -4.13 -1.72 -11.75
N THR A 461 -3.01 -1.24 -11.21
CA THR A 461 -2.74 0.18 -11.09
C THR A 461 -2.20 0.74 -12.41
N ASN A 462 -2.53 1.99 -12.71
CA ASN A 462 -1.98 2.74 -13.86
C ASN A 462 -0.54 3.24 -13.63
N SER A 463 0.12 2.82 -12.55
CA SER A 463 1.50 3.15 -12.21
C SER A 463 2.21 1.92 -11.61
N VAL A 464 3.23 2.15 -10.77
CA VAL A 464 3.87 1.13 -9.93
C VAL A 464 2.86 0.55 -8.94
N GLY A 465 2.89 -0.76 -8.72
CA GLY A 465 2.06 -1.39 -7.69
C GLY A 465 2.50 -0.97 -6.28
N ILE A 466 3.65 -1.48 -5.83
CA ILE A 466 4.19 -1.21 -4.49
C ILE A 466 5.60 -0.62 -4.58
N THR A 467 5.78 0.56 -3.98
CA THR A 467 7.08 1.22 -3.83
C THR A 467 7.47 1.29 -2.37
N VAL A 468 8.68 0.85 -2.03
CA VAL A 468 9.24 0.99 -0.67
C VAL A 468 10.64 1.58 -0.73
N LEU A 469 10.83 2.68 -0.01
CA LEU A 469 12.10 3.36 0.21
C LEU A 469 12.41 3.31 1.71
N ALA A 470 13.36 2.46 2.09
CA ALA A 470 13.84 2.37 3.47
C ALA A 470 15.25 2.95 3.60
N SER A 471 15.52 3.65 4.70
CA SER A 471 16.79 4.38 4.89
C SER A 471 17.75 3.75 5.92
N ASN A 472 17.29 2.78 6.71
CA ASN A 472 18.03 2.24 7.86
C ASN A 472 18.51 0.80 7.62
N GLU A 473 19.84 0.60 7.54
CA GLU A 473 20.45 -0.72 7.31
C GLU A 473 20.24 -1.72 8.46
N ASN A 474 19.88 -1.25 9.65
CA ASN A 474 19.57 -2.11 10.80
C ASN A 474 18.09 -2.49 10.87
N ALA A 475 17.24 -1.86 10.04
CA ALA A 475 15.81 -2.12 10.02
C ALA A 475 15.46 -3.20 8.97
N PRO A 476 14.90 -4.36 9.38
CA PRO A 476 14.55 -5.39 8.44
C PRO A 476 13.26 -5.05 7.67
N MET A 477 13.20 -5.49 6.42
CA MET A 477 12.02 -5.51 5.58
C MET A 477 11.48 -6.94 5.47
N ARG A 478 10.17 -7.11 5.70
CA ARG A 478 9.48 -8.40 5.52
C ARG A 478 8.24 -8.23 4.66
N ILE A 479 8.15 -9.01 3.58
CA ILE A 479 7.00 -9.06 2.67
C ILE A 479 6.48 -10.50 2.65
N LEU A 480 5.21 -10.69 3.03
CA LEU A 480 4.60 -12.01 3.21
C LEU A 480 3.20 -12.05 2.59
N ARG A 481 2.91 -13.02 1.72
CA ARG A 481 1.56 -13.20 1.12
C ARG A 481 1.05 -11.92 0.46
N THR A 482 1.90 -11.30 -0.35
CA THR A 482 1.60 -10.03 -1.00
C THR A 482 1.54 -10.20 -2.51
N GLN A 483 0.54 -9.60 -3.13
CA GLN A 483 0.35 -9.60 -4.58
C GLN A 483 0.48 -8.19 -5.15
N SER A 484 1.17 -8.08 -6.28
CA SER A 484 1.27 -6.85 -7.05
C SER A 484 1.22 -7.15 -8.56
N ASN A 485 0.02 -7.35 -9.08
CA ASN A 485 -0.24 -7.93 -10.40
C ASN A 485 -0.96 -6.98 -11.35
N GLY A 486 -0.67 -7.08 -12.64
CA GLY A 486 -1.43 -6.38 -13.68
C GLY A 486 -1.21 -4.87 -13.70
N ASN A 487 -0.16 -4.36 -13.06
CA ASN A 487 0.13 -2.94 -12.98
C ASN A 487 0.85 -2.45 -14.25
N SER A 488 0.65 -1.21 -14.68
CA SER A 488 1.30 -0.67 -15.90
C SER A 488 2.82 -0.47 -15.71
N GLY A 489 3.27 -0.20 -14.48
CA GLY A 489 4.68 -0.14 -14.10
C GLY A 489 5.19 -1.45 -13.47
N PRO A 490 6.26 -1.41 -12.67
CA PRO A 490 6.70 -2.55 -11.87
C PRO A 490 5.64 -3.01 -10.87
N GLY A 491 5.59 -4.31 -10.58
CA GLY A 491 4.84 -4.84 -9.45
C GLY A 491 5.40 -4.33 -8.12
N PHE A 492 6.71 -4.51 -7.92
CA PHE A 492 7.44 -3.98 -6.77
C PHE A 492 8.66 -3.17 -7.19
N SER A 493 8.86 -2.04 -6.52
CA SER A 493 10.10 -1.24 -6.56
C SER A 493 10.60 -1.04 -5.12
N LEU A 494 11.68 -1.72 -4.76
CA LEU A 494 12.18 -1.82 -3.40
C LEU A 494 13.60 -1.28 -3.32
N ASN A 495 13.83 -0.30 -2.45
CA ASN A 495 15.16 0.13 -2.02
C ASN A 495 15.25 -0.04 -0.50
N ASN A 496 16.06 -0.99 -0.05
CA ASN A 496 16.18 -1.31 1.36
C ASN A 496 17.60 -1.74 1.73
N PRO A 497 18.37 -0.92 2.47
CA PRO A 497 19.70 -1.32 2.92
C PRO A 497 19.65 -2.40 4.01
N GLY A 498 18.56 -2.53 4.76
CA GLY A 498 18.43 -3.57 5.78
C GLY A 498 18.20 -4.98 5.24
N ARG A 499 18.11 -5.98 6.12
CA ARG A 499 17.83 -7.38 5.72
C ARG A 499 16.44 -7.50 5.10
N VAL A 500 16.34 -8.23 4.00
CA VAL A 500 15.10 -8.39 3.21
C VAL A 500 14.62 -9.84 3.23
N GLN A 501 13.37 -10.04 3.66
CA GLN A 501 12.70 -11.34 3.69
C GLN A 501 11.42 -11.30 2.87
N ILE A 502 11.37 -12.09 1.79
CA ILE A 502 10.24 -12.13 0.85
C ILE A 502 9.74 -13.56 0.77
N SER A 503 8.45 -13.78 1.07
CA SER A 503 7.86 -15.11 1.09
C SER A 503 6.43 -15.09 0.57
N GLN A 504 6.08 -16.02 -0.32
CA GLN A 504 4.71 -16.13 -0.85
C GLN A 504 4.26 -14.85 -1.56
N VAL A 505 5.13 -14.30 -2.41
CA VAL A 505 4.85 -13.05 -3.14
C VAL A 505 4.56 -13.35 -4.60
N GLU A 506 3.58 -12.64 -5.16
CA GLU A 506 3.23 -12.71 -6.56
C GLU A 506 3.34 -11.32 -7.20
N ALA A 507 4.12 -11.20 -8.27
CA ALA A 507 4.22 -9.96 -9.04
C ALA A 507 4.27 -10.29 -10.53
N SER A 508 3.11 -10.61 -11.07
CA SER A 508 2.94 -11.15 -12.42
C SER A 508 2.08 -10.23 -13.30
N ASN A 509 2.26 -10.33 -14.61
CA ASN A 509 1.52 -9.55 -15.61
C ASN A 509 1.72 -8.02 -15.49
N ASN A 510 2.88 -7.56 -15.01
CA ASN A 510 3.16 -6.13 -14.91
C ASN A 510 3.83 -5.60 -16.19
N GLY A 511 3.63 -4.31 -16.47
CA GLY A 511 4.14 -3.61 -17.66
C GLY A 511 5.63 -3.28 -17.63
N ALA A 512 6.36 -3.73 -16.60
CA ALA A 512 7.81 -3.60 -16.50
C ALA A 512 8.42 -4.80 -15.76
N TYR A 513 8.87 -4.62 -14.52
CA TYR A 513 9.44 -5.68 -13.67
C TYR A 513 8.35 -6.33 -12.84
N GLY A 514 8.44 -7.64 -12.56
CA GLY A 514 7.69 -8.22 -11.45
C GLY A 514 8.17 -7.59 -10.14
N MET A 515 9.47 -7.67 -9.89
CA MET A 515 10.11 -7.03 -8.74
C MET A 515 11.49 -6.50 -9.08
N LEU A 516 11.72 -5.22 -8.75
CA LEU A 516 13.04 -4.59 -8.70
C LEU A 516 13.42 -4.40 -7.23
N LEU A 517 14.54 -4.97 -6.82
CA LEU A 517 15.07 -4.87 -5.45
C LEU A 517 16.52 -4.40 -5.47
N SER A 518 16.79 -3.30 -4.77
CA SER A 518 18.14 -2.83 -4.42
C SER A 518 18.36 -2.95 -2.91
N SER A 519 19.41 -3.66 -2.51
CA SER A 519 19.79 -3.82 -1.10
C SER A 519 21.31 -3.74 -0.93
N THR A 520 21.81 -2.52 -0.73
CA THR A 520 23.24 -2.20 -0.70
C THR A 520 23.68 -1.65 0.67
N PRO A 521 23.63 -2.44 1.75
CA PRO A 521 24.21 -2.06 3.05
C PRO A 521 25.73 -1.85 2.97
N SER A 522 26.26 -1.15 3.98
CA SER A 522 27.69 -0.86 4.09
C SER A 522 28.55 -2.10 4.45
N GLN A 523 28.05 -2.96 5.35
CA GLN A 523 28.79 -4.10 5.92
C GLN A 523 27.92 -5.37 6.03
N PRO A 524 27.38 -5.92 4.92
CA PRO A 524 26.50 -7.07 4.97
C PRO A 524 27.21 -8.34 5.46
N LYS A 525 26.53 -9.11 6.33
CA LYS A 525 26.99 -10.44 6.77
C LYS A 525 25.89 -11.50 6.61
N GLY A 526 26.25 -12.62 5.98
CA GLY A 526 25.39 -13.77 5.74
C GLY A 526 24.36 -13.55 4.64
N TRP A 527 23.23 -14.26 4.72
CA TRP A 527 22.09 -14.10 3.83
C TRP A 527 21.37 -12.79 4.15
N TRP A 528 21.53 -11.81 3.28
CA TRP A 528 20.95 -10.48 3.43
C TRP A 528 19.59 -10.36 2.75
N VAL A 529 19.46 -10.98 1.58
CA VAL A 529 18.20 -11.09 0.85
C VAL A 529 17.78 -12.56 0.82
N THR A 530 16.54 -12.83 1.21
CA THR A 530 15.91 -14.15 1.12
C THR A 530 14.60 -14.05 0.37
N VAL A 531 14.41 -14.89 -0.65
CA VAL A 531 13.18 -14.95 -1.46
C VAL A 531 12.71 -16.39 -1.52
N GLN A 532 11.44 -16.66 -1.19
CA GLN A 532 10.92 -18.02 -1.26
C GLN A 532 9.45 -18.12 -1.66
N GLN A 533 9.09 -19.20 -2.34
CA GLN A 533 7.71 -19.52 -2.70
C GLN A 533 7.03 -18.38 -3.47
N SER A 534 7.73 -17.75 -4.41
CA SER A 534 7.28 -16.52 -5.06
C SER A 534 7.22 -16.65 -6.58
N SER A 535 6.32 -15.90 -7.21
CA SER A 535 6.04 -15.94 -8.66
C SER A 535 6.13 -14.56 -9.30
N PHE A 536 6.85 -14.46 -10.41
CA PHE A 536 7.17 -13.23 -11.14
C PHE A 536 7.01 -13.45 -12.65
N ASN A 537 5.83 -13.93 -13.07
CA ASN A 537 5.61 -14.42 -14.43
C ASN A 537 4.97 -13.35 -15.34
N TYR A 538 5.18 -13.48 -16.65
CA TYR A 538 4.48 -12.69 -17.67
C TYR A 538 4.66 -11.16 -17.54
N ASN A 539 5.77 -10.69 -16.97
CA ASN A 539 6.07 -9.26 -16.91
C ASN A 539 6.71 -8.81 -18.24
N LYS A 540 6.11 -7.84 -18.92
CA LYS A 540 6.51 -7.41 -20.27
C LYS A 540 6.55 -5.88 -20.36
N PRO A 541 7.62 -5.29 -20.92
CA PRO A 541 8.78 -5.95 -21.55
C PRO A 541 9.91 -6.34 -20.58
N GLY A 542 9.73 -6.16 -19.26
CA GLY A 542 10.82 -6.25 -18.29
C GLY A 542 11.12 -7.66 -17.75
N PHE A 543 11.77 -7.67 -16.59
CA PHE A 543 12.25 -8.88 -15.92
C PHE A 543 11.18 -9.45 -14.99
N GLY A 544 11.25 -10.75 -14.70
CA GLY A 544 10.48 -11.30 -13.58
C GLY A 544 10.99 -10.73 -12.26
N LEU A 545 12.23 -11.06 -11.92
CA LEU A 545 12.89 -10.66 -10.68
C LEU A 545 14.26 -10.04 -10.97
N ASN A 546 14.52 -8.83 -10.46
CA ASN A 546 15.83 -8.19 -10.55
C ASN A 546 16.32 -7.78 -9.16
N ILE A 547 17.44 -8.35 -8.72
CA ILE A 547 18.04 -8.11 -7.39
C ILE A 547 19.46 -7.57 -7.57
N GLY A 548 19.70 -6.36 -7.09
CA GLY A 548 21.04 -5.85 -6.78
C GLY A 548 21.30 -5.93 -5.28
N SER A 549 22.35 -6.61 -4.84
CA SER A 549 22.70 -6.66 -3.42
C SER A 549 24.20 -6.67 -3.15
N THR A 550 24.66 -5.98 -2.11
CA THR A 550 26.05 -6.15 -1.61
C THR A 550 26.18 -7.30 -0.60
N GLY A 551 25.07 -7.92 -0.19
CA GLY A 551 25.04 -9.07 0.73
C GLY A 551 24.65 -10.37 0.05
N GLY A 552 24.76 -11.49 0.77
CA GLY A 552 24.43 -12.80 0.21
C GLY A 552 22.93 -12.93 -0.12
N VAL A 553 22.61 -13.66 -1.18
CA VAL A 553 21.23 -13.85 -1.65
C VAL A 553 20.87 -15.34 -1.63
N GLN A 554 19.75 -15.67 -1.00
CA GLN A 554 19.20 -17.03 -0.97
C GLN A 554 17.80 -17.09 -1.57
N MET A 555 17.56 -18.09 -2.43
CA MET A 555 16.29 -18.30 -3.11
C MET A 555 15.81 -19.76 -3.07
N LYS A 556 14.49 -19.95 -3.06
CA LYS A 556 13.86 -21.28 -3.07
C LYS A 556 12.42 -21.25 -3.60
N LYS A 557 12.07 -22.17 -4.50
CA LYS A 557 10.72 -22.27 -5.08
C LYS A 557 10.30 -20.97 -5.78
N ILE A 558 11.11 -20.54 -6.74
CA ILE A 558 10.88 -19.30 -7.50
C ILE A 558 10.36 -19.64 -8.89
N SER A 559 9.31 -18.95 -9.33
CA SER A 559 8.84 -19.00 -10.72
C SER A 559 9.00 -17.62 -11.35
N ALA A 560 9.76 -17.51 -12.44
CA ALA A 560 9.89 -16.28 -13.21
C ALA A 560 10.01 -16.62 -14.71
N SER A 561 8.87 -16.98 -15.29
CA SER A 561 8.72 -17.50 -16.65
C SER A 561 7.91 -16.54 -17.52
N ASN A 562 8.12 -16.63 -18.83
CA ASN A 562 7.41 -15.87 -19.85
C ASN A 562 7.55 -14.34 -19.73
N ASN A 563 8.67 -13.86 -19.20
CA ASN A 563 8.95 -12.43 -19.10
C ASN A 563 9.59 -11.89 -20.40
N GLY A 564 9.42 -10.58 -20.64
CA GLY A 564 9.92 -9.94 -21.86
C GLY A 564 11.45 -9.85 -21.94
N ALA A 565 12.12 -9.76 -20.80
CA ALA A 565 13.57 -9.77 -20.66
C ALA A 565 14.04 -11.09 -20.00
N GLN A 566 14.81 -11.03 -18.92
CA GLN A 566 15.25 -12.23 -18.20
C GLN A 566 14.20 -12.70 -17.18
N GLY A 567 14.22 -14.00 -16.85
CA GLY A 567 13.40 -14.55 -15.76
C GLY A 567 13.83 -13.96 -14.42
N ALA A 568 15.07 -14.22 -14.02
CA ALA A 568 15.70 -13.59 -12.85
C ALA A 568 17.12 -13.08 -13.14
N ARG A 569 17.43 -11.88 -12.65
CA ARG A 569 18.77 -11.28 -12.64
C ARG A 569 19.21 -11.02 -11.20
N VAL A 570 20.43 -11.43 -10.86
CA VAL A 570 21.03 -11.18 -9.55
C VAL A 570 22.44 -10.65 -9.70
N GLU A 571 22.70 -9.48 -9.12
CA GLU A 571 24.01 -8.82 -9.16
C GLU A 571 24.54 -8.61 -7.75
N ILE A 572 25.74 -9.12 -7.51
CA ILE A 572 26.42 -9.03 -6.21
C ILE A 572 27.83 -8.46 -6.38
N PRO A 573 28.04 -7.13 -6.46
CA PRO A 573 29.35 -6.56 -6.79
C PRO A 573 30.45 -6.86 -5.76
N THR A 574 30.10 -7.26 -4.53
CA THR A 574 31.02 -7.52 -3.42
C THR A 574 31.45 -8.98 -3.30
N SER A 575 31.09 -9.85 -4.25
CA SER A 575 31.44 -11.28 -4.17
C SER A 575 30.89 -11.98 -2.92
N ALA A 576 29.63 -11.71 -2.56
CA ALA A 576 28.91 -12.49 -1.56
C ALA A 576 28.26 -13.75 -2.18
N ASN A 577 27.84 -14.69 -1.33
CA ASN A 577 27.29 -15.97 -1.79
C ASN A 577 25.90 -15.83 -2.44
N PHE A 578 25.67 -16.64 -3.45
CA PHE A 578 24.36 -16.87 -4.04
C PHE A 578 23.96 -18.35 -3.91
N GLN A 579 22.76 -18.60 -3.39
CA GLN A 579 22.23 -19.96 -3.27
C GLN A 579 20.78 -20.04 -3.74
N MET A 580 20.52 -20.93 -4.69
CA MET A 580 19.20 -21.39 -5.04
C MET A 580 19.04 -22.86 -4.67
N SER A 581 18.03 -23.18 -3.87
CA SER A 581 17.78 -24.55 -3.38
C SER A 581 16.43 -25.08 -3.89
N GLY A 582 16.34 -26.40 -4.10
CA GLY A 582 15.11 -27.04 -4.55
C GLY A 582 15.30 -28.48 -5.01
N LYS A 583 14.18 -29.19 -5.13
CA LYS A 583 14.05 -30.41 -5.92
C LYS A 583 13.97 -30.06 -7.42
N PRO A 584 14.23 -30.99 -8.35
CA PRO A 584 14.04 -30.74 -9.78
C PRO A 584 12.67 -30.08 -10.06
N GLY A 585 12.67 -28.95 -10.77
CA GLY A 585 11.46 -28.19 -11.11
C GLY A 585 10.91 -27.27 -10.00
N ASP A 586 11.51 -27.21 -8.81
CA ASP A 586 11.08 -26.25 -7.78
C ASP A 586 11.32 -24.80 -8.25
N ASN A 587 12.41 -24.54 -8.97
CA ASN A 587 12.76 -23.21 -9.47
C ASN A 587 12.63 -23.19 -11.00
N VAL A 588 11.77 -22.32 -11.55
CA VAL A 588 11.36 -22.35 -12.96
C VAL A 588 11.53 -20.98 -13.63
N PHE A 589 12.32 -20.92 -14.69
CA PHE A 589 12.70 -19.72 -15.44
C PHE A 589 12.59 -19.97 -16.95
N GLN A 590 11.41 -20.39 -17.41
CA GLN A 590 11.21 -20.81 -18.79
C GLN A 590 10.60 -19.72 -19.67
N GLY A 591 10.85 -19.79 -20.98
CA GLY A 591 10.10 -18.98 -21.97
C GLY A 591 10.39 -17.47 -21.90
N ASN A 592 11.52 -17.05 -21.34
CA ASN A 592 11.86 -15.63 -21.22
C ASN A 592 12.55 -15.10 -22.49
N GLY A 593 12.37 -13.81 -22.76
CA GLY A 593 12.96 -13.11 -23.91
C GLY A 593 14.47 -12.84 -23.81
N GLY A 594 15.12 -13.24 -22.71
CA GLY A 594 16.56 -13.18 -22.49
C GLY A 594 17.08 -14.46 -21.84
N ALA A 595 17.87 -14.35 -20.78
CA ALA A 595 18.29 -15.49 -19.96
C ALA A 595 17.15 -15.96 -19.03
N GLY A 596 17.06 -17.25 -18.75
CA GLY A 596 16.19 -17.75 -17.67
C GLY A 596 16.67 -17.23 -16.30
N LEU A 597 17.91 -17.54 -15.96
CA LEU A 597 18.59 -17.09 -14.75
C LEU A 597 19.95 -16.48 -15.08
N SER A 598 20.18 -15.23 -14.69
CA SER A 598 21.48 -14.54 -14.82
C SER A 598 22.00 -14.13 -13.43
N VAL A 599 23.23 -14.53 -13.11
CA VAL A 599 23.85 -14.29 -11.80
C VAL A 599 25.29 -13.77 -11.98
N ALA A 600 25.57 -12.55 -11.51
CA ALA A 600 26.85 -11.90 -11.72
C ALA A 600 27.50 -11.40 -10.42
N GLY A 601 28.83 -11.39 -10.38
CA GLY A 601 29.64 -10.85 -9.30
C GLY A 601 29.76 -11.74 -8.06
N VAL A 602 29.29 -12.99 -8.12
CA VAL A 602 29.11 -13.82 -6.91
C VAL A 602 30.41 -14.39 -6.33
N GLY A 603 30.39 -14.54 -5.00
CA GLY A 603 31.45 -15.19 -4.21
C GLY A 603 31.34 -16.71 -4.12
N LYS A 604 30.18 -17.28 -4.36
CA LYS A 604 29.96 -18.72 -4.48
C LYS A 604 28.61 -18.91 -5.12
N LEU A 605 28.49 -19.81 -6.08
CA LEU A 605 27.24 -20.13 -6.74
C LEU A 605 26.81 -21.54 -6.34
N VAL A 606 25.61 -21.67 -5.78
CA VAL A 606 24.97 -22.97 -5.56
C VAL A 606 23.61 -22.97 -6.22
N LEU A 607 23.39 -23.83 -7.21
CA LEU A 607 22.10 -24.02 -7.88
C LEU A 607 21.63 -25.45 -7.68
N ALA A 608 20.38 -25.61 -7.21
CA ALA A 608 19.74 -26.90 -7.12
C ALA A 608 18.28 -26.86 -7.58
N GLY A 609 17.91 -27.81 -8.44
CA GLY A 609 16.52 -27.97 -8.88
C GLY A 609 16.02 -26.81 -9.72
N VAL A 610 16.82 -26.39 -10.71
CA VAL A 610 16.54 -25.27 -11.61
C VAL A 610 16.11 -25.79 -12.97
N ASP A 611 15.05 -25.23 -13.51
CA ASP A 611 14.64 -25.42 -14.90
C ASP A 611 14.60 -24.05 -15.58
N ALA A 612 15.55 -23.83 -16.48
CA ALA A 612 15.72 -22.62 -17.27
C ALA A 612 15.70 -22.96 -18.77
N SER A 613 14.73 -23.78 -19.19
CA SER A 613 14.59 -24.21 -20.57
C SER A 613 13.77 -23.22 -21.42
N TYR A 614 13.87 -23.32 -22.74
CA TYR A 614 13.05 -22.57 -23.70
C TYR A 614 13.17 -21.04 -23.65
N ASN A 615 14.31 -20.50 -23.21
CA ASN A 615 14.55 -19.05 -23.26
C ASN A 615 15.16 -18.65 -24.62
N THR A 616 14.91 -17.43 -25.07
CA THR A 616 15.38 -16.98 -26.40
C THR A 616 16.90 -16.75 -26.44
N ALA A 617 17.56 -16.56 -25.30
CA ALA A 617 19.00 -16.42 -25.20
C ALA A 617 19.64 -17.59 -24.44
N MET A 618 19.84 -17.43 -23.13
CA MET A 618 20.53 -18.42 -22.29
C MET A 618 19.59 -19.11 -21.31
N GLY A 619 19.87 -20.36 -20.94
CA GLY A 619 19.19 -20.97 -19.80
C GLY A 619 19.70 -20.39 -18.49
N VAL A 620 20.96 -20.70 -18.16
CA VAL A 620 21.67 -20.12 -17.02
C VAL A 620 22.93 -19.39 -17.49
N GLU A 621 23.08 -18.16 -17.03
CA GLU A 621 24.29 -17.35 -17.16
C GLU A 621 24.85 -17.08 -15.77
N ALA A 622 26.11 -17.43 -15.53
CA ALA A 622 26.77 -17.15 -14.26
C ALA A 622 28.23 -16.70 -14.45
N ALA A 623 28.59 -15.60 -13.81
CA ALA A 623 29.94 -15.04 -13.84
C ALA A 623 30.42 -14.63 -12.43
N ALA A 624 31.60 -15.10 -12.05
CA ALA A 624 32.28 -14.72 -10.82
C ALA A 624 33.35 -13.63 -11.08
N THR A 625 33.59 -12.78 -10.09
CA THR A 625 34.65 -11.74 -10.11
C THR A 625 35.95 -12.19 -9.46
N LEU A 626 35.92 -13.29 -8.69
CA LEU A 626 37.06 -13.89 -8.02
C LEU A 626 37.05 -15.42 -8.25
N PRO A 627 38.15 -16.16 -7.97
CA PRO A 627 38.16 -17.61 -8.05
C PRO A 627 37.18 -18.22 -7.02
N GLN A 628 35.99 -18.62 -7.47
CA GLN A 628 34.88 -19.00 -6.60
C GLN A 628 34.08 -20.19 -7.12
N ASP A 629 33.62 -21.06 -6.22
CA ASP A 629 33.03 -22.34 -6.61
C ASP A 629 31.64 -22.20 -7.21
N PHE A 630 31.42 -22.93 -8.32
CA PHE A 630 30.13 -23.14 -8.95
C PHE A 630 29.67 -24.58 -8.74
N LEU A 631 28.59 -24.76 -7.98
CA LEU A 631 28.00 -26.06 -7.65
C LEU A 631 26.58 -26.13 -8.21
N LEU A 632 26.37 -26.96 -9.23
CA LEU A 632 25.09 -27.14 -9.90
C LEU A 632 24.62 -28.58 -9.70
N THR A 633 23.37 -28.77 -9.28
CA THR A 633 22.76 -30.10 -9.13
C THR A 633 21.32 -30.10 -9.63
N ASN A 634 20.95 -31.04 -10.50
CA ASN A 634 19.60 -31.12 -11.08
C ASN A 634 19.19 -29.80 -11.78
N VAL A 635 20.00 -29.37 -12.75
CA VAL A 635 19.74 -28.13 -13.53
C VAL A 635 19.39 -28.53 -14.96
N GLN A 636 18.28 -28.01 -15.48
CA GLN A 636 17.86 -28.17 -16.87
C GLN A 636 17.91 -26.82 -17.59
N ALA A 637 18.56 -26.79 -18.74
CA ALA A 637 18.71 -25.61 -19.59
C ALA A 637 18.60 -26.02 -21.07
N ASN A 638 17.49 -26.68 -21.39
CA ASN A 638 17.25 -27.27 -22.69
C ASN A 638 16.59 -26.28 -23.65
N ALA A 639 16.80 -26.46 -24.95
CA ALA A 639 16.08 -25.76 -26.02
C ALA A 639 16.13 -24.22 -25.92
N ASN A 640 17.26 -23.66 -25.47
CA ASN A 640 17.47 -22.21 -25.48
C ASN A 640 17.98 -21.73 -26.84
N GLY A 641 17.66 -20.47 -27.16
CA GLY A 641 17.95 -19.86 -28.45
C GLY A 641 19.43 -19.56 -28.69
N VAL A 642 20.28 -19.67 -27.68
CA VAL A 642 21.74 -19.56 -27.81
C VAL A 642 22.46 -20.63 -26.98
N VAL A 643 22.67 -20.40 -25.67
CA VAL A 643 23.47 -21.29 -24.81
C VAL A 643 22.60 -21.90 -23.71
N GLY A 644 22.72 -23.19 -23.44
CA GLY A 644 22.06 -23.77 -22.26
C GLY A 644 22.67 -23.20 -20.97
N LEU A 645 23.96 -23.46 -20.75
CA LEU A 645 24.71 -23.02 -19.58
C LEU A 645 25.97 -22.25 -19.98
N SER A 646 26.07 -20.99 -19.56
CA SER A 646 27.25 -20.14 -19.71
C SER A 646 27.84 -19.87 -18.33
N LEU A 647 28.98 -20.48 -18.02
CA LEU A 647 29.59 -20.46 -16.69
C LEU A 647 31.03 -19.92 -16.79
N ASN A 648 31.31 -18.85 -16.05
CA ASN A 648 32.66 -18.27 -15.97
C ASN A 648 33.10 -18.11 -14.50
N THR A 649 34.10 -18.89 -14.10
CA THR A 649 34.74 -18.75 -12.78
C THR A 649 36.15 -19.35 -12.76
N ALA A 650 37.09 -18.72 -12.05
CA ALA A 650 38.41 -19.29 -11.75
C ALA A 650 38.39 -20.31 -10.59
N GLY A 651 37.22 -20.55 -9.96
CA GLY A 651 37.03 -21.56 -8.92
C GLY A 651 36.57 -22.93 -9.45
N THR A 652 36.24 -23.86 -8.56
CA THR A 652 35.88 -25.24 -8.94
C THR A 652 34.49 -25.24 -9.55
N MET A 653 34.31 -25.97 -10.65
CA MET A 653 33.00 -26.23 -11.23
C MET A 653 32.59 -27.69 -10.99
N LEU A 654 31.49 -27.92 -10.28
CA LEU A 654 30.88 -29.23 -10.11
C LEU A 654 29.45 -29.21 -10.65
N LEU A 655 29.21 -29.96 -11.73
CA LEU A 655 27.89 -30.09 -12.36
C LEU A 655 27.44 -31.54 -12.23
N LYS A 656 26.37 -31.77 -11.48
CA LYS A 656 25.79 -33.11 -11.25
C LYS A 656 24.34 -33.18 -11.75
N ASN A 657 24.03 -34.16 -12.59
CA ASN A 657 22.69 -34.33 -13.16
C ASN A 657 22.21 -33.04 -13.84
N VAL A 658 23.02 -32.55 -14.78
CA VAL A 658 22.76 -31.31 -15.51
C VAL A 658 22.41 -31.64 -16.96
N ALA A 659 21.39 -30.97 -17.49
CA ALA A 659 20.90 -31.11 -18.86
C ALA A 659 21.01 -29.76 -19.58
N ALA A 660 21.61 -29.74 -20.76
CA ALA A 660 21.56 -28.60 -21.67
C ALA A 660 21.55 -29.08 -23.13
N ASP A 661 20.45 -29.74 -23.48
CA ASP A 661 20.22 -30.31 -24.79
C ASP A 661 19.52 -29.35 -25.73
N ALA A 662 19.65 -29.62 -27.03
CA ALA A 662 18.86 -28.99 -28.08
C ALA A 662 18.96 -27.45 -28.11
N ASN A 663 20.06 -26.86 -27.65
CA ASN A 663 20.29 -25.42 -27.74
C ASN A 663 20.79 -25.05 -29.13
N ASN A 664 20.38 -23.88 -29.61
CA ASN A 664 20.71 -23.39 -30.96
C ASN A 664 22.19 -22.99 -31.12
N VAL A 665 23.02 -23.02 -30.07
CA VAL A 665 24.47 -22.81 -30.22
C VAL A 665 25.24 -23.81 -29.39
N THR A 666 25.23 -23.65 -28.06
CA THR A 666 26.09 -24.45 -27.18
C THR A 666 25.27 -25.03 -26.03
N GLY A 667 25.48 -26.31 -25.69
CA GLY A 667 24.90 -26.89 -24.48
C GLY A 667 25.55 -26.30 -23.22
N LEU A 668 26.84 -26.57 -23.04
CA LEU A 668 27.66 -26.04 -21.95
C LEU A 668 28.86 -25.24 -22.47
N SER A 669 29.00 -24.01 -22.00
CA SER A 669 30.24 -23.22 -22.06
C SER A 669 30.75 -23.04 -20.64
N ALA A 670 31.81 -23.77 -20.29
CA ALA A 670 32.47 -23.74 -18.99
C ALA A 670 33.86 -23.11 -19.14
N VAL A 671 33.99 -21.85 -18.73
CA VAL A 671 35.24 -21.09 -18.80
C VAL A 671 35.83 -20.95 -17.40
N ASN A 672 36.97 -21.60 -17.21
CA ASN A 672 37.79 -21.51 -16.01
C ASN A 672 39.12 -20.84 -16.37
N PRO A 673 39.20 -19.51 -16.28
CA PRO A 673 40.39 -18.77 -16.69
C PRO A 673 41.56 -19.08 -15.77
N TYR A 674 42.73 -19.25 -16.36
CA TYR A 674 43.98 -19.49 -15.67
C TYR A 674 44.34 -18.32 -14.76
N THR A 675 44.63 -18.63 -13.50
CA THR A 675 45.37 -17.75 -12.59
C THR A 675 46.53 -18.55 -12.00
N ALA A 676 47.67 -17.91 -11.76
CA ALA A 676 48.84 -18.59 -11.22
C ALA A 676 48.58 -19.22 -9.82
N ASP A 677 47.62 -18.66 -9.09
CA ASP A 677 47.34 -18.97 -7.68
C ASP A 677 46.20 -19.99 -7.48
N THR A 678 45.36 -20.27 -8.50
CA THR A 678 44.25 -21.22 -8.37
C THR A 678 44.11 -22.11 -9.61
N ARG A 679 44.49 -23.39 -9.49
CA ARG A 679 44.21 -24.45 -10.48
C ARG A 679 42.98 -25.25 -10.06
N GLN A 680 41.79 -24.73 -10.30
CA GLN A 680 40.55 -25.40 -9.92
C GLN A 680 39.95 -26.18 -11.10
N GLY A 681 39.37 -27.34 -10.81
CA GLY A 681 38.95 -28.29 -11.84
C GLY A 681 37.49 -28.15 -12.27
N VAL A 682 37.17 -28.82 -13.38
CA VAL A 682 35.80 -28.97 -13.89
C VAL A 682 35.38 -30.43 -13.77
N THR A 683 34.31 -30.68 -13.02
CA THR A 683 33.76 -32.02 -12.79
C THR A 683 32.33 -32.12 -13.29
N LEU A 684 32.07 -33.04 -14.21
CA LEU A 684 30.75 -33.31 -14.80
C LEU A 684 30.30 -34.74 -14.46
N LEU A 685 29.17 -34.89 -13.77
CA LEU A 685 28.65 -36.17 -13.29
C LEU A 685 27.21 -36.39 -13.75
N SER A 686 26.94 -37.49 -14.47
CA SER A 686 25.59 -37.86 -14.94
C SER A 686 24.90 -36.72 -15.72
N SER A 687 25.63 -36.05 -16.61
CA SER A 687 25.16 -34.83 -17.29
C SER A 687 25.11 -35.01 -18.81
N HIS A 688 24.20 -34.30 -19.48
CA HIS A 688 23.93 -34.46 -20.91
C HIS A 688 23.81 -33.11 -21.63
N PHE A 689 24.39 -33.07 -22.83
CA PHE A 689 24.55 -31.89 -23.67
C PHE A 689 24.31 -32.23 -25.13
N ASP A 690 23.24 -32.97 -25.40
CA ASP A 690 22.99 -33.60 -26.69
C ASP A 690 22.23 -32.66 -27.66
N ILE A 691 22.34 -32.89 -28.96
CA ILE A 691 21.51 -32.24 -30.00
C ILE A 691 21.74 -30.71 -30.10
N ASN A 692 22.91 -30.21 -29.69
CA ASN A 692 23.25 -28.78 -29.79
C ASN A 692 23.73 -28.40 -31.22
N GLN A 693 23.68 -27.11 -31.58
CA GLN A 693 24.08 -26.71 -32.94
C GLN A 693 25.60 -26.73 -33.15
N ILE A 694 26.37 -26.01 -32.34
CA ILE A 694 27.82 -25.81 -32.52
C ILE A 694 28.63 -26.69 -31.58
N PHE A 695 28.39 -26.61 -30.27
CA PHE A 695 29.12 -27.40 -29.27
C PHE A 695 28.13 -28.11 -28.34
N GLY A 696 28.32 -29.39 -28.08
CA GLY A 696 27.66 -30.04 -26.96
C GLY A 696 28.17 -29.45 -25.65
N ALA A 697 29.46 -29.63 -25.37
CA ALA A 697 30.15 -29.00 -24.26
C ALA A 697 31.52 -28.45 -24.68
N GLN A 698 31.80 -27.21 -24.29
CA GLN A 698 33.10 -26.56 -24.40
C GLN A 698 33.63 -26.25 -22.99
N ILE A 699 34.78 -26.82 -22.66
CA ILE A 699 35.48 -26.63 -21.39
C ILE A 699 36.81 -25.94 -21.69
N VAL A 700 36.97 -24.73 -21.18
CA VAL A 700 38.19 -23.93 -21.30
C VAL A 700 38.83 -23.85 -19.92
N THR A 701 39.89 -24.63 -19.67
CA THR A 701 40.54 -24.70 -18.35
C THR A 701 41.98 -25.18 -18.47
N ASN A 702 42.82 -24.83 -17.48
CA ASN A 702 44.13 -25.44 -17.29
C ASN A 702 44.17 -26.41 -16.09
N GLY A 703 43.08 -26.47 -15.31
CA GLY A 703 42.92 -27.37 -14.18
C GLY A 703 42.54 -28.79 -14.61
N PRO A 704 42.34 -29.70 -13.63
CA PRO A 704 41.91 -31.06 -13.91
C PRO A 704 40.45 -31.11 -14.38
N VAL A 705 40.16 -31.99 -15.34
CA VAL A 705 38.80 -32.26 -15.84
C VAL A 705 38.41 -33.69 -15.52
N LEU A 706 37.25 -33.88 -14.88
CA LEU A 706 36.67 -35.18 -14.55
C LEU A 706 35.28 -35.31 -15.17
N LEU A 707 35.04 -36.38 -15.91
CA LEU A 707 33.73 -36.72 -16.47
C LEU A 707 33.33 -38.13 -16.04
N ASN A 708 32.04 -38.34 -15.72
CA ASN A 708 31.54 -39.66 -15.37
C ASN A 708 30.05 -39.80 -15.72
N GLY A 709 29.74 -40.64 -16.71
CA GLY A 709 28.39 -40.77 -17.24
C GLY A 709 27.92 -39.52 -17.98
N VAL A 710 28.74 -38.97 -18.88
CA VAL A 710 28.45 -37.73 -19.61
C VAL A 710 28.14 -38.00 -21.09
N SER A 711 27.11 -37.35 -21.63
CA SER A 711 26.83 -37.32 -23.07
C SER A 711 26.94 -35.92 -23.68
N ALA A 712 27.53 -35.85 -24.86
CA ALA A 712 27.52 -34.68 -25.75
C ALA A 712 27.52 -35.17 -27.22
N SER A 713 26.40 -35.75 -27.61
CA SER A 713 26.17 -36.45 -28.86
C SER A 713 25.23 -35.66 -29.78
N TYR A 714 25.26 -35.97 -31.06
CA TYR A 714 24.38 -35.38 -32.08
C TYR A 714 24.49 -33.85 -32.19
N THR A 715 25.65 -33.29 -31.87
CA THR A 715 25.95 -31.88 -32.13
C THR A 715 26.07 -31.66 -33.63
N ARG A 716 25.28 -30.74 -34.19
CA ARG A 716 25.07 -30.67 -35.65
C ARG A 716 26.29 -30.23 -36.43
N GLU A 717 26.96 -29.14 -36.04
CA GLU A 717 27.97 -28.50 -36.90
C GLU A 717 29.40 -28.83 -36.48
N ARG A 718 29.70 -28.85 -35.17
CA ARG A 718 31.08 -29.05 -34.69
C ARG A 718 31.20 -30.17 -33.65
N PHE A 719 31.66 -29.83 -32.45
CA PHE A 719 32.25 -30.80 -31.52
C PHE A 719 31.21 -31.29 -30.52
N GLY A 720 31.25 -32.58 -30.20
CA GLY A 720 30.52 -33.11 -29.05
C GLY A 720 31.06 -32.50 -27.76
N LEU A 721 32.26 -32.91 -27.36
CA LEU A 721 33.00 -32.33 -26.25
C LEU A 721 34.34 -31.76 -26.73
N GLN A 722 34.61 -30.51 -26.37
CA GLN A 722 35.90 -29.86 -26.53
C GLN A 722 36.48 -29.47 -25.17
N VAL A 723 37.70 -29.91 -24.88
CA VAL A 723 38.51 -29.48 -23.73
C VAL A 723 39.77 -28.78 -24.25
N ILE A 724 39.93 -27.51 -23.90
CA ILE A 724 41.06 -26.69 -24.33
C ILE A 724 41.64 -25.89 -23.17
N TYR A 725 42.91 -25.53 -23.28
CA TYR A 725 43.59 -24.65 -22.35
C TYR A 725 43.01 -23.23 -22.40
N SER A 726 42.98 -22.54 -21.25
CA SER A 726 42.68 -21.11 -21.20
C SER A 726 43.92 -20.24 -21.41
N ASN A 727 45.10 -20.76 -21.03
CA ASN A 727 46.41 -20.20 -21.36
C ASN A 727 47.22 -21.25 -22.16
N PRO A 728 47.61 -20.99 -23.43
CA PRO A 728 48.40 -21.91 -24.27
C PRO A 728 49.76 -22.30 -23.71
N GLU A 729 50.35 -21.49 -22.84
CA GLU A 729 51.66 -21.76 -22.24
C GLU A 729 51.58 -22.76 -21.09
N VAL A 730 50.37 -23.03 -20.60
CA VAL A 730 50.12 -23.94 -19.49
C VAL A 730 49.28 -25.11 -20.01
N PRO A 731 49.74 -26.36 -19.91
CA PRO A 731 48.90 -27.49 -20.32
C PRO A 731 47.74 -27.71 -19.34
N VAL A 732 46.66 -28.31 -19.82
CA VAL A 732 45.56 -28.84 -19.00
C VAL A 732 46.12 -29.94 -18.10
N GLU A 733 45.87 -29.88 -16.79
CA GLU A 733 46.54 -30.74 -15.81
C GLU A 733 46.28 -32.24 -16.06
N LYS A 734 45.02 -32.66 -16.12
CA LYS A 734 44.63 -34.02 -16.48
C LYS A 734 43.20 -34.03 -17.01
N VAL A 735 42.89 -34.95 -17.91
CA VAL A 735 41.51 -35.22 -18.35
C VAL A 735 41.19 -36.69 -18.07
N GLU A 736 40.14 -36.93 -17.30
CA GLU A 736 39.77 -38.25 -16.79
C GLU A 736 38.29 -38.53 -17.05
N PHE A 737 38.00 -39.63 -17.74
CA PHE A 737 36.65 -40.17 -17.92
C PHE A 737 36.51 -41.45 -17.11
N LEU A 738 35.59 -41.44 -16.16
CA LEU A 738 35.16 -42.63 -15.42
C LEU A 738 33.86 -43.17 -15.99
N SER A 739 33.56 -44.43 -15.69
CA SER A 739 32.35 -45.12 -16.15
C SER A 739 31.46 -45.61 -14.99
N THR A 740 31.79 -45.25 -13.75
CA THR A 740 31.09 -45.74 -12.55
C THR A 740 29.68 -45.15 -12.38
N LEU A 741 29.35 -44.08 -13.11
CA LEU A 741 28.00 -43.50 -13.19
C LEU A 741 27.34 -43.75 -14.56
N GLY A 742 27.89 -44.68 -15.34
CA GLY A 742 27.45 -44.98 -16.69
C GLY A 742 28.49 -44.57 -17.75
N LYS A 743 28.17 -44.90 -18.99
CA LYS A 743 29.05 -44.74 -20.15
C LYS A 743 29.13 -43.27 -20.58
N ASN A 744 30.24 -42.90 -21.21
CA ASN A 744 30.42 -41.57 -21.79
C ASN A 744 30.17 -41.61 -23.31
N TYR A 745 29.32 -40.70 -23.82
CA TYR A 745 28.84 -40.73 -25.20
C TYR A 745 29.11 -39.44 -25.95
N PHE A 746 29.83 -39.57 -27.06
CA PHE A 746 30.17 -38.48 -27.98
C PHE A 746 29.93 -38.95 -29.42
N ASP A 747 28.72 -39.43 -29.69
CA ASP A 747 28.36 -40.08 -30.95
C ASP A 747 27.64 -39.10 -31.89
N GLY A 748 27.79 -39.26 -33.21
CA GLY A 748 26.96 -38.59 -34.21
C GLY A 748 27.18 -37.09 -34.37
N ASN A 749 28.34 -36.55 -34.00
CA ASN A 749 28.63 -35.12 -34.10
C ASN A 749 29.13 -34.71 -35.50
N GLY A 750 28.95 -33.44 -35.86
CA GLY A 750 29.29 -32.91 -37.18
C GLY A 750 30.80 -32.82 -37.48
N SER A 751 31.61 -32.62 -36.44
CA SER A 751 33.07 -32.69 -36.43
C SER A 751 33.53 -33.74 -35.41
N ASN A 752 34.61 -33.54 -34.64
CA ASN A 752 35.04 -34.53 -33.65
C ASN A 752 33.96 -34.77 -32.60
N GLY A 753 33.77 -36.03 -32.19
CA GLY A 753 32.97 -36.33 -31.00
C GLY A 753 33.68 -35.84 -29.74
N LEU A 754 34.99 -36.09 -29.66
CA LEU A 754 35.82 -35.69 -28.53
C LEU A 754 37.12 -35.03 -29.01
N LEU A 755 37.38 -33.81 -28.54
CA LEU A 755 38.64 -33.10 -28.77
C LEU A 755 39.24 -32.64 -27.44
N VAL A 756 40.47 -33.06 -27.15
CA VAL A 756 41.25 -32.61 -25.99
C VAL A 756 42.58 -32.02 -26.46
N LEU A 757 42.84 -30.76 -26.13
CA LEU A 757 44.06 -30.06 -26.51
C LEU A 757 44.96 -29.74 -25.32
N GLY A 758 46.24 -30.10 -25.43
CA GLY A 758 47.28 -29.71 -24.49
C GLY A 758 47.16 -30.31 -23.10
N ALA A 759 46.67 -31.54 -22.94
CA ALA A 759 46.58 -32.20 -21.63
C ALA A 759 47.89 -32.88 -21.23
N LYS A 760 48.29 -32.84 -19.94
CA LYS A 760 49.49 -33.60 -19.48
C LYS A 760 49.23 -35.10 -19.35
N SER A 761 47.98 -35.50 -19.18
CA SER A 761 47.59 -36.90 -19.18
C SER A 761 46.12 -37.04 -19.56
N PHE A 762 45.80 -38.13 -20.24
CA PHE A 762 44.44 -38.48 -20.62
C PHE A 762 44.15 -39.91 -20.19
N THR A 763 43.06 -40.11 -19.45
CA THR A 763 42.54 -41.43 -19.10
C THR A 763 41.06 -41.51 -19.42
N GLY A 764 40.62 -42.60 -20.04
CA GLY A 764 39.20 -42.79 -20.33
C GLY A 764 38.73 -44.21 -20.12
N SER A 765 37.63 -44.35 -19.39
CA SER A 765 36.90 -45.60 -19.20
C SER A 765 35.52 -45.51 -19.85
N TYR A 766 35.19 -46.53 -20.66
CA TYR A 766 33.94 -46.62 -21.41
C TYR A 766 33.58 -45.33 -22.18
N VAL A 767 34.41 -44.99 -23.16
CA VAL A 767 34.25 -43.81 -24.02
C VAL A 767 33.74 -44.23 -25.39
N SER A 768 32.56 -43.72 -25.78
CA SER A 768 31.93 -43.97 -27.08
C SER A 768 32.09 -42.75 -27.98
N VAL A 769 32.66 -42.95 -29.17
CA VAL A 769 32.88 -41.92 -30.19
C VAL A 769 32.56 -42.52 -31.56
N ARG A 770 31.27 -42.62 -31.89
CA ARG A 770 30.80 -43.27 -33.12
C ARG A 770 30.23 -42.27 -34.12
N ASN A 771 30.43 -42.53 -35.41
CA ASN A 771 29.76 -41.81 -36.50
C ASN A 771 29.85 -40.27 -36.42
N ASN A 772 30.97 -39.75 -35.90
CA ASN A 772 31.26 -38.30 -35.86
C ASN A 772 31.91 -37.86 -37.18
N GLY A 773 32.17 -36.57 -37.36
CA GLY A 773 32.80 -36.05 -38.59
C GLY A 773 31.87 -36.06 -39.81
N GLN A 774 30.54 -35.98 -39.59
CA GLN A 774 29.55 -36.10 -40.67
C GLN A 774 29.54 -34.94 -41.67
N PHE A 775 29.98 -33.75 -41.26
CA PHE A 775 29.99 -32.54 -42.11
C PHE A 775 31.40 -32.02 -42.37
N ILE A 776 32.33 -32.23 -41.42
CA ILE A 776 33.72 -31.79 -41.54
C ILE A 776 34.60 -33.03 -41.34
N ALA A 777 35.41 -33.36 -42.35
CA ALA A 777 36.36 -34.48 -42.32
C ALA A 777 37.42 -34.26 -41.23
N THR A 778 37.11 -34.74 -40.02
CA THR A 778 37.89 -34.58 -38.80
C THR A 778 37.87 -35.90 -38.03
N PRO A 779 38.89 -36.17 -37.20
CA PRO A 779 38.93 -37.43 -36.45
C PRO A 779 37.70 -37.58 -35.56
N GLY A 780 37.26 -38.81 -35.34
CA GLY A 780 36.26 -39.08 -34.31
C GLY A 780 36.72 -38.55 -32.95
N MET A 781 37.93 -38.93 -32.54
CA MET A 781 38.58 -38.51 -31.29
C MET A 781 39.95 -37.89 -31.57
N GLY A 782 40.19 -36.67 -31.08
CA GLY A 782 41.49 -35.99 -31.13
C GLY A 782 42.05 -35.73 -29.74
N VAL A 783 43.31 -36.10 -29.49
CA VAL A 783 44.00 -35.84 -28.22
C VAL A 783 45.40 -35.30 -28.48
N SER A 784 45.76 -34.18 -27.84
CA SER A 784 47.12 -33.64 -27.89
C SER A 784 47.68 -33.24 -26.52
N GLY A 785 49.01 -33.27 -26.39
CA GLY A 785 49.72 -32.83 -25.19
C GLY A 785 51.19 -33.29 -25.18
N VAL A 786 52.12 -32.42 -24.80
CA VAL A 786 53.56 -32.76 -24.84
C VAL A 786 53.88 -33.88 -23.85
N ASP A 787 54.41 -35.00 -24.37
CA ASP A 787 54.79 -36.21 -23.64
C ASP A 787 53.66 -36.77 -22.74
N ALA A 788 52.42 -36.63 -23.20
CA ALA A 788 51.23 -36.94 -22.41
C ALA A 788 50.81 -38.42 -22.56
N PRO A 789 50.83 -39.24 -21.50
CA PRO A 789 50.31 -40.60 -21.58
C PRO A 789 48.80 -40.59 -21.81
N VAL A 790 48.35 -41.44 -22.74
CA VAL A 790 46.94 -41.65 -23.08
C VAL A 790 46.57 -43.09 -22.78
N THR A 791 45.63 -43.32 -21.85
CA THR A 791 45.12 -44.66 -21.53
C THR A 791 43.61 -44.73 -21.74
N LEU A 792 43.17 -45.65 -22.59
CA LEU A 792 41.77 -45.92 -22.89
C LEU A 792 41.44 -47.35 -22.48
N THR A 793 40.44 -47.52 -21.62
CA THR A 793 39.87 -48.82 -21.24
C THR A 793 38.43 -48.85 -21.75
N CYS A 794 38.08 -49.86 -22.54
CA CYS A 794 36.77 -49.98 -23.17
C CYS A 794 36.38 -48.79 -24.06
N ALA A 795 37.25 -48.40 -24.99
CA ALA A 795 36.94 -47.37 -25.99
C ALA A 795 36.20 -47.96 -27.21
N VAL A 796 35.10 -47.32 -27.62
CA VAL A 796 34.37 -47.67 -28.86
C VAL A 796 34.42 -46.49 -29.81
N VAL A 797 35.34 -46.54 -30.76
CA VAL A 797 35.58 -45.47 -31.76
C VAL A 797 35.39 -46.06 -33.15
N THR A 798 34.18 -45.95 -33.71
CA THR A 798 33.81 -46.68 -34.93
C THR A 798 32.92 -45.85 -35.86
N GLY A 799 33.02 -46.06 -37.17
CA GLY A 799 32.12 -45.43 -38.15
C GLY A 799 32.32 -43.93 -38.36
N ASN A 800 33.38 -43.33 -37.80
CA ASN A 800 33.76 -41.95 -38.08
C ASN A 800 34.43 -41.91 -39.46
N PRO A 801 33.99 -41.12 -40.44
CA PRO A 801 34.32 -41.28 -41.85
C PRO A 801 35.75 -40.84 -42.22
N ALA A 802 36.47 -40.18 -41.30
CA ALA A 802 37.89 -39.85 -41.37
C ALA A 802 38.69 -40.71 -40.38
N ASP A 803 39.73 -40.15 -39.75
CA ASP A 803 40.48 -40.87 -38.72
C ASP A 803 39.57 -41.29 -37.54
N GLY A 804 39.78 -42.47 -36.98
CA GLY A 804 39.09 -42.88 -35.76
C GLY A 804 39.60 -42.09 -34.55
N ILE A 805 40.85 -42.38 -34.18
CA ILE A 805 41.59 -41.69 -33.12
C ILE A 805 42.80 -41.00 -33.75
N GLN A 806 43.00 -39.72 -33.47
CA GLN A 806 44.22 -38.97 -33.80
C GLN A 806 44.92 -38.52 -32.51
N VAL A 807 46.21 -38.80 -32.39
CA VAL A 807 47.04 -38.35 -31.25
C VAL A 807 48.27 -37.56 -31.67
N SER A 808 48.55 -36.50 -30.91
CA SER A 808 49.78 -35.68 -30.97
C SER A 808 50.34 -35.54 -29.56
N ILE A 809 51.06 -36.56 -29.09
CA ILE A 809 51.48 -36.70 -27.69
C ILE A 809 53.00 -36.81 -27.44
N GLY A 810 53.83 -36.49 -28.43
CA GLY A 810 55.29 -36.56 -28.28
C GLY A 810 55.82 -37.97 -28.04
N ALA A 811 56.82 -38.11 -27.17
CA ALA A 811 57.45 -39.38 -26.82
C ALA A 811 56.69 -40.10 -25.69
N ALA A 812 55.42 -40.43 -25.92
CA ALA A 812 54.54 -41.04 -24.93
C ALA A 812 53.84 -42.33 -25.42
N LEU A 813 53.17 -43.01 -24.49
CA LEU A 813 52.39 -44.22 -24.75
C LEU A 813 50.91 -43.89 -24.99
N LEU A 814 50.37 -44.35 -26.12
CA LEU A 814 48.94 -44.55 -26.34
C LEU A 814 48.60 -46.01 -26.03
N LYS A 815 47.89 -46.24 -24.92
CA LYS A 815 47.44 -47.56 -24.48
C LYS A 815 45.93 -47.69 -24.65
N ILE A 816 45.48 -48.71 -25.39
CA ILE A 816 44.07 -49.01 -25.60
C ILE A 816 43.80 -50.46 -25.18
N VAL A 817 42.96 -50.66 -24.17
CA VAL A 817 42.58 -51.96 -23.62
C VAL A 817 41.09 -52.21 -23.88
N ASN A 818 40.76 -53.35 -24.49
CA ASN A 818 39.40 -53.71 -24.92
C ASN A 818 38.79 -52.63 -25.84
N GLY A 819 39.58 -52.18 -26.82
CA GLY A 819 39.16 -51.15 -27.77
C GLY A 819 38.52 -51.72 -29.03
N MET A 820 37.41 -51.11 -29.46
CA MET A 820 36.81 -51.29 -30.78
C MET A 820 37.11 -50.05 -31.61
N VAL A 821 38.14 -50.10 -32.47
CA VAL A 821 38.64 -48.93 -33.22
C VAL A 821 38.59 -49.11 -34.74
N GLU A 822 38.05 -50.22 -35.25
CA GLU A 822 37.96 -50.50 -36.69
C GLU A 822 36.74 -49.85 -37.36
N GLY A 823 36.83 -49.64 -38.68
CA GLY A 823 35.70 -49.21 -39.52
C GLY A 823 35.46 -47.70 -39.61
N ASN A 824 36.51 -46.89 -39.38
CA ASN A 824 36.45 -45.42 -39.43
C ASN A 824 36.78 -44.86 -40.83
N ALA A 825 38.00 -45.08 -41.35
CA ALA A 825 38.51 -44.47 -42.58
C ALA A 825 37.69 -44.78 -43.87
N ARG A 826 36.55 -44.11 -44.06
CA ARG A 826 35.58 -44.39 -45.14
C ARG A 826 35.63 -43.38 -46.28
N LEU A 827 35.98 -42.12 -46.01
CA LEU A 827 36.02 -41.07 -47.03
C LEU A 827 37.20 -41.27 -48.00
N ASP A 828 38.35 -41.62 -47.44
CA ASP A 828 39.57 -41.90 -48.19
C ASP A 828 40.47 -42.82 -47.34
N PRO A 829 40.47 -44.13 -47.60
CA PRO A 829 41.28 -45.09 -46.86
C PRO A 829 42.79 -44.90 -47.03
N ASP A 830 43.24 -44.22 -48.09
CA ASP A 830 44.66 -43.94 -48.32
C ASP A 830 45.12 -42.73 -47.50
N LEU A 831 44.20 -41.79 -47.25
CA LEU A 831 44.46 -40.61 -46.44
C LEU A 831 44.17 -40.81 -44.95
N PHE A 832 43.25 -41.67 -44.53
CA PHE A 832 42.77 -41.79 -43.15
C PHE A 832 43.06 -43.15 -42.49
N GLN A 833 43.17 -43.17 -41.16
CA GLN A 833 43.50 -44.35 -40.36
C GLN A 833 42.57 -44.54 -39.18
N ASN A 834 42.36 -45.80 -38.77
CA ASN A 834 41.64 -46.10 -37.52
C ASN A 834 42.31 -45.47 -36.29
N VAL A 835 43.65 -45.46 -36.26
CA VAL A 835 44.48 -44.78 -35.26
C VAL A 835 45.64 -44.08 -35.97
N ARG A 836 45.67 -42.75 -35.96
CA ARG A 836 46.78 -41.93 -36.49
C ARG A 836 47.67 -41.42 -35.36
N LEU A 837 48.96 -41.68 -35.48
CA LEU A 837 50.01 -41.09 -34.63
C LEU A 837 50.70 -39.98 -35.42
N ASN A 838 50.62 -38.73 -34.95
CA ASN A 838 51.27 -37.60 -35.61
C ASN A 838 52.75 -37.44 -35.21
N ASP A 839 53.13 -37.92 -34.03
CA ASP A 839 54.50 -37.80 -33.52
C ASP A 839 55.26 -39.13 -33.67
N PRO A 840 56.44 -39.15 -34.33
CA PRO A 840 57.21 -40.38 -34.53
C PRO A 840 57.66 -41.08 -33.23
N GLY A 841 57.72 -40.33 -32.12
CA GLY A 841 58.09 -40.86 -30.80
C GLY A 841 56.93 -41.53 -30.05
N THR A 842 55.69 -41.42 -30.54
CA THR A 842 54.53 -42.03 -29.89
C THR A 842 54.52 -43.55 -30.10
N THR A 843 54.32 -44.31 -29.03
CA THR A 843 54.18 -45.77 -29.07
C THR A 843 52.73 -46.20 -28.88
N LEU A 844 52.28 -47.22 -29.60
CA LEU A 844 50.91 -47.76 -29.54
C LEU A 844 50.89 -49.16 -28.89
N ASP A 845 50.18 -49.32 -27.78
CA ASP A 845 49.79 -50.60 -27.17
C ASP A 845 48.28 -50.79 -27.35
N LEU A 846 47.88 -51.46 -28.44
CA LEU A 846 46.48 -51.74 -28.76
C LEU A 846 46.13 -53.20 -28.47
N LYS A 847 45.19 -53.41 -27.55
CA LYS A 847 44.55 -54.70 -27.26
C LYS A 847 43.08 -54.65 -27.70
N PRO A 848 42.75 -55.15 -28.90
CA PRO A 848 41.38 -55.20 -29.39
C PRO A 848 40.50 -56.01 -28.45
N GLY A 849 39.24 -55.61 -28.31
CA GLY A 849 38.27 -56.35 -27.51
C GLY A 849 36.91 -55.67 -27.51
N VAL A 850 35.89 -56.40 -27.08
CA VAL A 850 34.54 -55.87 -26.94
C VAL A 850 34.37 -55.31 -25.53
N CYS A 851 33.82 -54.11 -25.42
CA CYS A 851 33.44 -53.56 -24.13
C CYS A 851 32.28 -54.39 -23.56
N SER A 852 32.50 -55.10 -22.44
CA SER A 852 31.46 -55.88 -21.75
C SER A 852 31.50 -55.58 -20.24
N GLY A 853 30.33 -55.37 -19.64
CA GLY A 853 30.19 -54.90 -18.26
C GLY A 853 30.36 -53.38 -18.09
N TRP A 854 29.73 -52.82 -17.04
CA TRP A 854 29.91 -51.45 -16.55
C TRP A 854 30.06 -51.46 -15.03
#